data_AF-A0A9D8DJU5-F1
#
_entry.id   AF-A0A9D8DJU5-F1
#
_cell.length_a   1.000
_cell.length_b   1.000
_cell.length_c   1.000
_cell.angle_alpha   90.00
_cell.angle_beta   90.00
_cell.angle_gamma   90.00
#
_symmetry.space_group_name_H-M   'P 1'
#
loop_
_entity.id
_entity.type
_entity.pdbx_description
1 polymer ?
#
loop_
_entity_poly.entity_id
_entity_poly.type
_entity_poly.pdbx_seq_one_letter_code
_entity_poly.pdbx_strand_id
1 'polypeptide(L)'
;MRLLDGELILSPSDLTGFSACAHLTHLNSLVAAGKLERPRRNDPLLDVLSRLGGEHEAKLLAELAAGGRTMADIAPITKTRADLEAAATATEDAMREGVDVIYQATFFHDGWVGHADYLTWVETPSPNLGAWSYEVADAKLARSVKAAALVQVCAYSDHVERIQGVPPDHVHVLTGDGETHTYRLASLAAYYRALRSRLAGALAGSDGDTYPEPVDHCRICRWGAQCARQRRADDHLSLVAGMRRDQTRHLVAAGITSRAALAGMEPGTDTLSISAAALERLRAQAALQVKGDGAATPLWELLEPEVPDEEGPEKGFAALPEPSPGDVFLDLESDPYALDGGLEYLFGIVEVVDGAPVYHRFWAHTRAEERLAFEQAIDLITDRLGKDPNAHVYHYAPYERTAISRLMGLHGTRESEVDALLRSEALVDLYQVVRQSMRLSTESYSLKQVERCYFTREATEVMDAGSSIVTYEQWLVDGEQRLLDEIAAYNEEDCLSLVGLQEWLEQRRAEAEDAFGPIPRPAVRDGAPPEELTEHEQYLDDLTDRLRDGIPTEEAARSEEESACWLLGDLLQWHRREAKPGWWLFFHRVRDMVDEDFVDDPDCIGGLTYEGVVGTVKKSEIHRYRFEPQDHKIRRGQYSYDPATEDSAGFVMGVDDAEGTIDLRRGATSQVPHPRSLIPCPPLRDREQRDALIELAEWVAEHGVDAEGEWRAGRDLLLARSPRVFNRREGTTLAGPEETPLEAARRLVPQLASSCLAVQGPPGAGKTFTGAHVILDLIKAGKRVGVTALSHAAISTLLKEIAKVALDRGDTFVGIQRCEELEHCDVDHIERATDNDRVLTALQDGQVKLAAGTAWLWARQDMRHSVDFLFVDEAGQLSLANVLAVSGAAESLVLLGDPQQLAQPSQASHPDGAGASALEHVLGDHQTIPPERGLFLDATYRMHPAITAFISEVVYESRLVSAPDRENQAVGGVSGLEFVAVDHVGNRTSSPEEAKAIAALIGSLLGRTWRDHEKRSAPLELDQIMVVAPYNAQVACLRRHLPDGARIGTVDKFQGQEAPVSIYSMATSTPEDAPRGMSFLYDLHRFNVAVSRARAVSVVVGSPALLKVLCTTAGQVPLANALCRFVEMDTLSEGR
;
A
#
# COMPACT_ATOMS: atom_id res chain seq x y z
N MET A 1 -10.54 -0.70 -33.02
CA MET A 1 -11.60 -1.51 -33.65
C MET A 1 -11.90 -1.02 -35.05
N ARG A 2 -12.15 -1.95 -35.98
CA ARG A 2 -12.51 -1.70 -37.38
C ARG A 2 -13.31 -2.87 -37.96
N LEU A 3 -14.16 -2.64 -38.96
CA LEU A 3 -14.77 -3.73 -39.74
C LEU A 3 -13.85 -4.11 -40.90
N LEU A 4 -13.49 -5.39 -41.01
CA LEU A 4 -12.85 -5.98 -42.19
C LEU A 4 -13.75 -7.10 -42.73
N ASP A 5 -14.19 -6.96 -43.97
CA ASP A 5 -15.08 -7.93 -44.65
C ASP A 5 -16.38 -8.25 -43.87
N GLY A 6 -16.89 -7.27 -43.11
CA GLY A 6 -18.10 -7.42 -42.29
C GLY A 6 -17.88 -8.04 -40.90
N GLU A 7 -16.64 -8.40 -40.57
CA GLU A 7 -16.26 -8.88 -39.23
C GLU A 7 -15.62 -7.75 -38.41
N LEU A 8 -15.99 -7.65 -37.14
CA LEU A 8 -15.40 -6.68 -36.21
C LEU A 8 -14.02 -7.18 -35.76
N ILE A 9 -13.00 -6.41 -36.10
CA ILE A 9 -11.61 -6.67 -35.70
C ILE A 9 -11.25 -5.79 -34.52
N LEU A 10 -10.80 -6.43 -33.44
CA LEU A 10 -10.37 -5.81 -32.19
C LEU A 10 -8.85 -5.86 -32.07
N SER A 11 -8.28 -4.86 -31.38
CA SER A 11 -6.87 -4.86 -30.99
C SER A 11 -6.72 -4.69 -29.47
N PRO A 12 -5.54 -4.95 -28.90
CA PRO A 12 -5.27 -4.65 -27.49
C PRO A 12 -5.57 -3.21 -27.09
N SER A 13 -5.42 -2.24 -28.00
CA SER A 13 -5.81 -0.84 -27.75
C SER A 13 -7.31 -0.65 -27.51
N ASP A 14 -8.16 -1.55 -28.02
CA ASP A 14 -9.60 -1.52 -27.71
C ASP A 14 -9.88 -2.02 -26.29
N LEU A 15 -9.10 -2.97 -25.77
CA LEU A 15 -9.18 -3.41 -24.37
C LEU A 15 -8.75 -2.30 -23.42
N THR A 16 -7.63 -1.63 -23.71
CA THR A 16 -7.15 -0.52 -22.88
C THR A 16 -8.11 0.68 -22.95
N GLY A 17 -8.68 0.97 -24.13
CA GLY A 17 -9.72 1.98 -24.30
C GLY A 17 -11.00 1.66 -23.51
N PHE A 18 -11.45 0.40 -23.51
CA PHE A 18 -12.60 -0.04 -22.72
C PHE A 18 -12.34 0.04 -21.21
N SER A 19 -11.15 -0.38 -20.78
CA SER A 19 -10.70 -0.24 -19.41
C SER A 19 -10.65 1.22 -18.97
N ALA A 20 -10.38 2.16 -19.88
CA ALA A 20 -10.35 3.57 -19.56
C ALA A 20 -11.76 4.20 -19.52
N CYS A 21 -12.66 3.79 -20.42
CA CYS A 21 -14.01 4.32 -20.52
C CYS A 21 -14.94 3.43 -21.37
N ALA A 22 -16.00 2.89 -20.77
CA ALA A 22 -17.00 2.11 -21.52
C ALA A 22 -17.72 2.94 -22.60
N HIS A 23 -17.95 4.24 -22.35
CA HIS A 23 -18.54 5.15 -23.34
C HIS A 23 -17.63 5.35 -24.55
N LEU A 24 -16.30 5.33 -24.39
CA LEU A 24 -15.35 5.37 -25.50
C LEU A 24 -15.50 4.15 -26.42
N THR A 25 -15.65 2.95 -25.84
CA THR A 25 -15.88 1.72 -26.60
C THR A 25 -17.18 1.81 -27.39
N HIS A 26 -18.25 2.31 -26.79
CA HIS A 26 -19.52 2.53 -27.48
C HIS A 26 -19.34 3.50 -28.67
N LEU A 27 -18.74 4.67 -28.47
CA LEU A 27 -18.49 5.64 -29.55
C LEU A 27 -17.61 5.05 -30.67
N ASN A 28 -16.57 4.30 -30.32
CA ASN A 28 -15.72 3.62 -31.30
C ASN A 28 -16.47 2.53 -32.07
N SER A 29 -17.43 1.84 -31.43
CA SER A 29 -18.26 0.83 -32.09
C SER A 29 -19.20 1.47 -33.13
N LEU A 30 -19.76 2.65 -32.82
CA LEU A 30 -20.54 3.44 -33.76
C LEU A 30 -19.70 3.91 -34.95
N VAL A 31 -18.44 4.30 -34.71
CA VAL A 31 -17.48 4.62 -35.79
C VAL A 31 -17.20 3.39 -36.66
N ALA A 32 -16.93 2.24 -36.05
CA ALA A 32 -16.68 1.00 -36.78
C ALA A 32 -17.90 0.60 -37.65
N ALA A 33 -19.11 0.80 -37.14
CA ALA A 33 -20.36 0.58 -37.85
C ALA A 33 -20.72 1.68 -38.89
N GLY A 34 -19.91 2.73 -39.03
CA GLY A 34 -20.18 3.86 -39.92
C GLY A 34 -21.35 4.76 -39.48
N LYS A 35 -21.83 4.63 -38.24
CA LYS A 35 -22.91 5.43 -37.65
C LYS A 35 -22.42 6.79 -37.11
N LEU A 36 -21.11 6.94 -36.89
CA LEU A 36 -20.51 8.15 -36.33
C LEU A 36 -19.16 8.43 -36.99
N GLU A 37 -18.80 9.70 -37.17
CA GLU A 37 -17.47 10.09 -37.64
C GLU A 37 -16.50 10.25 -36.46
N ARG A 38 -15.28 9.75 -36.61
CA ARG A 38 -14.24 9.89 -35.58
C ARG A 38 -13.72 11.33 -35.55
N PRO A 39 -13.75 12.03 -34.39
CA PRO A 39 -13.21 13.37 -34.27
C PRO A 39 -11.73 13.41 -34.64
N ARG A 40 -11.36 14.46 -35.38
CA ARG A 40 -9.96 14.85 -35.56
C ARG A 40 -9.52 15.62 -34.33
N ARG A 41 -8.53 15.09 -33.63
CA ARG A 41 -7.78 15.80 -32.61
C ARG A 41 -6.47 16.17 -33.29
N ASN A 42 -6.30 17.43 -33.69
CA ASN A 42 -5.00 17.93 -34.12
C ASN A 42 -4.22 18.18 -32.84
N ASP A 43 -3.44 17.19 -32.44
CA ASP A 43 -2.60 17.27 -31.26
C ASP A 43 -1.16 17.06 -31.70
N PRO A 44 -0.41 18.16 -31.97
CA PRO A 44 1.00 18.06 -32.36
C PRO A 44 1.81 17.16 -31.43
N LEU A 45 1.45 17.11 -30.15
CA LEU A 45 2.04 16.22 -29.15
C LEU A 45 1.87 14.73 -29.48
N LEU A 46 0.66 14.29 -29.83
CA LEU A 46 0.41 12.87 -30.11
C LEU A 46 1.17 12.41 -31.36
N ASP A 47 1.33 13.30 -32.34
CA ASP A 47 2.12 13.05 -33.55
C ASP A 47 3.62 12.98 -33.22
N VAL A 48 4.12 13.84 -32.33
CA VAL A 48 5.50 13.81 -31.82
C VAL A 48 5.76 12.52 -31.03
N LEU A 49 4.92 12.18 -30.05
CA LEU A 49 5.04 10.95 -29.24
C LEU A 49 5.04 9.69 -30.12
N SER A 50 4.21 9.65 -31.17
CA SER A 50 4.19 8.51 -32.09
C SER A 50 5.48 8.37 -32.91
N ARG A 51 6.08 9.50 -33.34
CA ARG A 51 7.36 9.48 -34.06
C ARG A 51 8.50 9.01 -33.15
N LEU A 52 8.56 9.58 -31.95
CA LEU A 52 9.58 9.26 -30.96
C LEU A 52 9.52 7.77 -30.56
N GLY A 53 8.31 7.19 -30.46
CA GLY A 53 8.13 5.78 -30.14
C GLY A 53 8.79 4.86 -31.17
N GLY A 54 8.56 5.13 -32.45
CA GLY A 54 9.20 4.38 -33.54
C GLY A 54 10.73 4.57 -33.60
N GLU A 55 11.24 5.75 -33.22
CA GLU A 55 12.70 6.00 -33.13
C GLU A 55 13.33 5.20 -31.98
N HIS A 56 12.66 5.11 -30.82
CA HIS A 56 13.08 4.32 -29.67
C HIS A 56 13.06 2.81 -29.97
N GLU A 57 11.97 2.30 -30.56
CA GLU A 57 11.86 0.91 -31.04
C GLU A 57 13.00 0.56 -32.02
N ALA A 58 13.31 1.45 -32.97
CA ALA A 58 14.38 1.25 -33.93
C ALA A 58 15.78 1.24 -33.26
N LYS A 59 16.00 2.07 -32.24
CA LYS A 59 17.26 2.09 -31.46
C LYS A 59 17.45 0.78 -30.71
N LEU A 60 16.43 0.33 -29.97
CA LEU A 60 16.46 -0.95 -29.25
C LEU A 60 16.70 -2.13 -30.21
N LEU A 61 16.05 -2.11 -31.38
CA LEU A 61 16.27 -3.11 -32.42
C LEU A 61 17.74 -3.17 -32.88
N ALA A 62 18.37 -2.01 -33.07
CA ALA A 62 19.78 -1.93 -33.47
C ALA A 62 20.74 -2.47 -32.38
N GLU A 63 20.42 -2.24 -31.11
CA GLU A 63 21.16 -2.78 -29.97
C GLU A 63 21.06 -4.31 -29.87
N LEU A 64 19.84 -4.85 -30.05
CA LEU A 64 19.62 -6.31 -30.10
C LEU A 64 20.35 -6.96 -31.29
N ALA A 65 20.40 -6.29 -32.44
CA ALA A 65 21.12 -6.76 -33.63
C ALA A 65 22.65 -6.81 -33.45
N ALA A 66 23.21 -5.87 -32.67
CA ALA A 66 24.65 -5.80 -32.42
C ALA A 66 25.19 -7.01 -31.61
N GLY A 67 24.31 -7.73 -30.90
CA GLY A 67 24.64 -8.90 -30.08
C GLY A 67 24.90 -10.20 -30.86
N GLY A 68 24.86 -10.19 -32.20
CA GLY A 68 25.08 -11.39 -33.03
C GLY A 68 23.91 -12.38 -33.08
N ARG A 69 22.73 -11.96 -32.63
CA ARG A 69 21.47 -12.71 -32.66
C ARG A 69 20.87 -12.73 -34.07
N THR A 70 20.23 -13.84 -34.46
CA THR A 70 19.43 -13.95 -35.68
C THR A 70 18.12 -13.19 -35.53
N MET A 71 17.68 -12.51 -36.59
CA MET A 71 16.52 -11.60 -36.52
C MET A 71 15.60 -11.74 -37.72
N ALA A 72 14.29 -11.64 -37.47
CA ALA A 72 13.25 -11.58 -38.49
C ALA A 72 12.43 -10.29 -38.32
N ASP A 73 12.27 -9.52 -39.40
CA ASP A 73 11.42 -8.31 -39.46
C ASP A 73 10.19 -8.62 -40.32
N ILE A 74 9.01 -8.58 -39.72
CA ILE A 74 7.75 -9.03 -40.36
C ILE A 74 7.12 -7.93 -41.25
N ALA A 75 7.59 -6.68 -41.17
CA ALA A 75 7.10 -5.48 -41.88
C ALA A 75 5.59 -5.11 -41.66
N PRO A 76 5.26 -3.83 -41.44
CA PRO A 76 3.95 -3.40 -40.91
C PRO A 76 2.81 -3.22 -41.95
N ILE A 77 2.80 -3.94 -43.07
CA ILE A 77 1.71 -3.78 -44.06
C ILE A 77 0.47 -4.56 -43.58
N THR A 78 -0.55 -3.86 -43.05
CA THR A 78 -1.69 -4.48 -42.34
C THR A 78 -3.06 -3.88 -42.74
N LYS A 79 -3.18 -3.45 -44.00
CA LYS A 79 -4.37 -2.73 -44.50
C LYS A 79 -5.53 -3.66 -44.83
N THR A 80 -5.24 -4.84 -45.35
CA THR A 80 -6.25 -5.83 -45.74
C THR A 80 -6.16 -7.08 -44.85
N ARG A 81 -7.22 -7.90 -44.85
CA ARG A 81 -7.22 -9.21 -44.17
C ARG A 81 -6.08 -10.11 -44.68
N ALA A 82 -5.87 -10.15 -46.00
CA ALA A 82 -4.82 -10.98 -46.60
C ALA A 82 -3.41 -10.56 -46.15
N ASP A 83 -3.17 -9.26 -45.98
CA ASP A 83 -1.88 -8.78 -45.47
C ASP A 83 -1.63 -9.24 -44.02
N LEU A 84 -2.67 -9.18 -43.17
CA LEU A 84 -2.61 -9.65 -41.79
C LEU A 84 -2.36 -11.14 -41.68
N GLU A 85 -3.05 -11.95 -42.49
CA GLU A 85 -2.87 -13.41 -42.52
C GLU A 85 -1.45 -13.80 -42.98
N ALA A 86 -0.91 -13.08 -43.96
CA ALA A 86 0.46 -13.29 -44.44
C ALA A 86 1.51 -12.94 -43.37
N ALA A 87 1.35 -11.78 -42.70
CA ALA A 87 2.25 -11.35 -41.63
C ALA A 87 2.19 -12.29 -40.40
N ALA A 88 1.00 -12.78 -40.07
CA ALA A 88 0.84 -13.78 -39.00
C ALA A 88 1.52 -15.11 -39.34
N THR A 89 1.40 -15.56 -40.59
CA THR A 89 2.10 -16.77 -41.06
C THR A 89 3.62 -16.61 -40.98
N ALA A 90 4.14 -15.46 -41.42
CA ALA A 90 5.58 -15.17 -41.34
C ALA A 90 6.10 -15.15 -39.90
N THR A 91 5.29 -14.66 -38.95
CA THR A 91 5.61 -14.71 -37.51
C THR A 91 5.68 -16.16 -37.01
N GLU A 92 4.68 -16.99 -37.34
CA GLU A 92 4.65 -18.41 -36.96
C GLU A 92 5.84 -19.20 -37.55
N ASP A 93 6.20 -18.93 -38.80
CA ASP A 93 7.34 -19.58 -39.46
C ASP A 93 8.67 -19.18 -38.79
N ALA A 94 8.88 -17.90 -38.48
CA ALA A 94 10.07 -17.43 -37.77
C ALA A 94 10.21 -18.08 -36.36
N MET A 95 9.10 -18.27 -35.64
CA MET A 95 9.11 -18.98 -34.36
C MET A 95 9.50 -20.46 -34.51
N ARG A 96 9.04 -21.13 -35.57
CA ARG A 96 9.40 -22.53 -35.86
C ARG A 96 10.84 -22.69 -36.34
N GLU A 97 11.40 -21.66 -36.96
CA GLU A 97 12.81 -21.64 -37.38
C GLU A 97 13.76 -21.39 -36.20
N GLY A 98 13.26 -20.93 -35.06
CA GLY A 98 14.08 -20.67 -33.87
C GLY A 98 14.90 -19.39 -33.99
N VAL A 99 14.36 -18.36 -34.66
CA VAL A 99 14.98 -17.03 -34.76
C VAL A 99 15.08 -16.41 -33.37
N ASP A 100 16.25 -15.85 -33.02
CA ASP A 100 16.49 -15.34 -31.66
C ASP A 100 15.58 -14.15 -31.29
N VAL A 101 15.32 -13.25 -32.24
CA VAL A 101 14.44 -12.07 -32.06
C VAL A 101 13.54 -11.88 -33.28
N ILE A 102 12.22 -11.82 -33.07
CA ILE A 102 11.23 -11.50 -34.11
C ILE A 102 10.68 -10.10 -33.85
N TYR A 103 10.97 -9.16 -34.75
CA TYR A 103 10.54 -7.77 -34.66
C TYR A 103 9.21 -7.53 -35.40
N GLN A 104 8.33 -6.74 -34.79
CA GLN A 104 6.99 -6.44 -35.31
C GLN A 104 6.15 -7.70 -35.57
N ALA A 105 6.30 -8.67 -34.67
CA ALA A 105 5.57 -9.93 -34.71
C ALA A 105 4.06 -9.66 -34.77
N THR A 106 3.43 -10.13 -35.83
CA THR A 106 2.02 -9.86 -36.11
C THR A 106 1.18 -11.08 -35.78
N PHE A 107 0.10 -10.87 -35.04
CA PHE A 107 -0.87 -11.90 -34.71
C PHE A 107 -2.22 -11.54 -35.31
N PHE A 108 -2.87 -12.52 -35.93
CA PHE A 108 -4.23 -12.37 -36.45
C PHE A 108 -5.01 -13.68 -36.30
N HIS A 109 -5.96 -13.72 -35.35
CA HIS A 109 -6.76 -14.91 -35.05
C HIS A 109 -8.07 -14.52 -34.36
N ASP A 110 -9.19 -15.20 -34.68
CA ASP A 110 -10.50 -15.04 -34.05
C ASP A 110 -11.00 -13.58 -33.90
N GLY A 111 -10.80 -12.77 -34.93
CA GLY A 111 -11.21 -11.35 -34.92
C GLY A 111 -10.30 -10.45 -34.08
N TRP A 112 -9.16 -10.95 -33.59
CA TRP A 112 -8.15 -10.18 -32.87
C TRP A 112 -6.92 -9.94 -33.75
N VAL A 113 -6.38 -8.72 -33.68
CA VAL A 113 -5.10 -8.34 -34.28
C VAL A 113 -4.17 -7.77 -33.22
N GLY A 114 -2.92 -8.21 -33.24
CA GLY A 114 -1.86 -7.72 -32.36
C GLY A 114 -0.55 -7.53 -33.12
N HIS A 115 0.23 -6.54 -32.70
CA HIS A 115 1.57 -6.28 -33.21
C HIS A 115 2.47 -6.16 -32.00
N ALA A 116 3.16 -7.24 -31.65
CA ALA A 116 4.16 -7.21 -30.59
C ALA A 116 5.46 -6.64 -31.15
N ASP A 117 6.08 -5.73 -30.42
CA ASP A 117 7.34 -5.12 -30.87
C ASP A 117 8.43 -6.19 -31.01
N TYR A 118 8.55 -7.09 -30.01
CA TYR A 118 9.53 -8.17 -30.04
C TYR A 118 8.96 -9.49 -29.49
N LEU A 119 9.36 -10.60 -30.10
CA LEU A 119 9.37 -11.92 -29.47
C LEU A 119 10.82 -12.34 -29.26
N THR A 120 11.15 -12.78 -28.05
CA THR A 120 12.50 -13.19 -27.66
C THR A 120 12.53 -14.69 -27.43
N TRP A 121 13.49 -15.36 -28.06
CA TRP A 121 13.75 -16.79 -27.85
C TRP A 121 14.21 -17.08 -26.43
N VAL A 122 13.73 -18.19 -25.85
CA VAL A 122 14.19 -18.71 -24.55
C VAL A 122 14.44 -20.22 -24.61
N GLU A 123 15.41 -20.69 -23.82
CA GLU A 123 15.80 -22.12 -23.72
C GLU A 123 14.83 -22.93 -22.86
N THR A 124 13.53 -22.70 -23.01
CA THR A 124 12.45 -23.43 -22.34
C THR A 124 11.75 -24.31 -23.37
N PRO A 125 11.74 -25.65 -23.23
CA PRO A 125 11.06 -26.51 -24.19
C PRO A 125 9.55 -26.24 -24.29
N SER A 126 9.00 -26.26 -25.50
CA SER A 126 7.56 -26.17 -25.75
C SER A 126 7.03 -27.36 -26.58
N PRO A 127 5.76 -27.75 -26.39
CA PRO A 127 5.18 -28.88 -27.14
C PRO A 127 5.24 -28.73 -28.65
N ASN A 128 5.04 -27.51 -29.19
CA ASN A 128 4.91 -27.29 -30.63
C ASN A 128 6.21 -26.78 -31.31
N LEU A 129 7.14 -26.16 -30.58
CA LEU A 129 8.42 -25.68 -31.16
C LEU A 129 9.61 -26.57 -30.82
N GLY A 130 9.49 -27.44 -29.81
CA GLY A 130 10.54 -28.40 -29.44
C GLY A 130 11.41 -27.89 -28.28
N ALA A 131 12.69 -27.61 -28.54
CA ALA A 131 13.67 -27.33 -27.49
C ALA A 131 13.63 -25.88 -26.95
N TRP A 132 12.77 -25.03 -27.51
CA TRP A 132 12.67 -23.60 -27.17
C TRP A 132 11.23 -23.10 -27.12
N SER A 133 11.09 -21.88 -26.60
CA SER A 133 9.85 -21.11 -26.50
C SER A 133 10.14 -19.64 -26.82
N TYR A 134 9.10 -18.83 -26.86
CA TYR A 134 9.20 -17.37 -26.98
C TYR A 134 8.49 -16.67 -25.84
N GLU A 135 9.05 -15.54 -25.44
CA GLU A 135 8.43 -14.58 -24.53
C GLU A 135 8.18 -13.25 -25.26
N VAL A 136 7.19 -12.49 -24.80
CA VAL A 136 6.76 -11.24 -25.44
C VAL A 136 7.46 -10.06 -24.78
N ALA A 137 8.00 -9.15 -25.58
CA ALA A 137 8.52 -7.87 -25.11
C ALA A 137 7.95 -6.69 -25.92
N ASP A 138 7.63 -5.61 -25.22
CA ASP A 138 6.96 -4.43 -25.79
C ASP A 138 7.70 -3.16 -25.34
N ALA A 139 8.03 -2.28 -26.29
CA ALA A 139 8.82 -1.08 -26.03
C ALA A 139 7.90 0.12 -25.71
N LYS A 140 8.31 0.94 -24.76
CA LYS A 140 7.58 2.13 -24.32
C LYS A 140 8.56 3.27 -24.10
N LEU A 141 8.23 4.44 -24.65
CA LEU A 141 8.96 5.68 -24.38
C LEU A 141 8.97 6.07 -22.90
N ALA A 142 7.90 5.72 -22.18
CA ALA A 142 7.79 6.04 -20.77
C ALA A 142 8.89 5.31 -19.97
N ARG A 143 9.40 5.95 -18.93
CA ARG A 143 10.34 5.37 -17.95
C ARG A 143 9.66 4.49 -16.90
N SER A 144 8.36 4.25 -17.05
CA SER A 144 7.59 3.42 -16.13
C SER A 144 6.54 2.60 -16.87
N VAL A 145 6.21 1.45 -16.28
CA VAL A 145 5.26 0.51 -16.89
C VAL A 145 3.82 0.89 -16.52
N LYS A 146 2.98 1.10 -17.54
CA LYS A 146 1.55 1.35 -17.38
C LYS A 146 0.76 0.05 -17.45
N ALA A 147 -0.39 -0.03 -16.76
CA ALA A 147 -1.28 -1.19 -16.82
C ALA A 147 -1.70 -1.55 -18.26
N ALA A 148 -1.82 -0.53 -19.12
CA ALA A 148 -2.13 -0.71 -20.54
C ALA A 148 -1.08 -1.55 -21.28
N ALA A 149 0.21 -1.36 -20.98
CA ALA A 149 1.29 -2.14 -21.58
C ALA A 149 1.23 -3.61 -21.11
N LEU A 150 0.95 -3.84 -19.82
CA LEU A 150 0.75 -5.19 -19.27
C LEU A 150 -0.41 -5.94 -19.93
N VAL A 151 -1.54 -5.24 -20.16
CA VAL A 151 -2.69 -5.80 -20.88
C VAL A 151 -2.33 -6.12 -22.34
N GLN A 152 -1.49 -5.29 -22.98
CA GLN A 152 -1.02 -5.53 -24.35
C GLN A 152 -0.15 -6.78 -24.44
N VAL A 153 0.88 -6.89 -23.61
CA VAL A 153 1.75 -8.09 -23.61
C VAL A 153 0.99 -9.35 -23.25
N CYS A 154 0.00 -9.30 -22.34
CA CYS A 154 -0.87 -10.46 -22.08
C CYS A 154 -1.66 -10.87 -23.32
N ALA A 155 -2.22 -9.91 -24.06
CA ALA A 155 -2.95 -10.19 -25.29
C ALA A 155 -2.06 -10.81 -26.38
N TYR A 156 -0.78 -10.43 -26.45
CA TYR A 156 0.19 -11.05 -27.34
C TYR A 156 0.58 -12.45 -26.87
N SER A 157 0.77 -12.64 -25.56
CA SER A 157 1.10 -13.94 -24.96
C SER A 157 0.02 -14.99 -25.19
N ASP A 158 -1.27 -14.62 -25.21
CA ASP A 158 -2.37 -15.51 -25.62
C ASP A 158 -2.14 -16.11 -27.03
N HIS A 159 -1.62 -15.31 -27.96
CA HIS A 159 -1.30 -15.78 -29.32
C HIS A 159 -0.02 -16.64 -29.35
N VAL A 160 0.99 -16.28 -28.56
CA VAL A 160 2.22 -17.08 -28.41
C VAL A 160 1.90 -18.45 -27.83
N GLU A 161 1.10 -18.53 -26.76
CA GLU A 161 0.64 -19.78 -26.15
C GLU A 161 -0.03 -20.70 -27.18
N ARG A 162 -0.93 -20.16 -28.01
CA ARG A 162 -1.58 -20.90 -29.09
C ARG A 162 -0.56 -21.51 -30.06
N ILE A 163 0.50 -20.78 -30.41
CA ILE A 163 1.51 -21.23 -31.38
C ILE A 163 2.43 -22.28 -30.78
N GLN A 164 3.00 -22.02 -29.60
CA GLN A 164 4.00 -22.89 -28.98
C GLN A 164 3.41 -24.03 -28.11
N GLY A 165 2.14 -23.91 -27.70
CA GLY A 165 1.36 -24.91 -26.97
C GLY A 165 1.40 -24.79 -25.45
N VAL A 166 2.17 -23.85 -24.91
CA VAL A 166 2.27 -23.52 -23.48
C VAL A 166 2.39 -22.00 -23.30
N PRO A 167 1.84 -21.43 -22.23
CA PRO A 167 1.98 -19.99 -21.98
C PRO A 167 3.45 -19.61 -21.75
N PRO A 168 3.87 -18.40 -22.15
CA PRO A 168 5.12 -17.82 -21.68
C PRO A 168 5.16 -17.76 -20.15
N ASP A 169 6.32 -17.99 -19.55
CA ASP A 169 6.50 -17.84 -18.10
C ASP A 169 6.49 -16.35 -17.73
N HIS A 170 7.20 -15.54 -18.53
CA HIS A 170 7.34 -14.10 -18.34
C HIS A 170 6.91 -13.28 -19.56
N VAL A 171 6.71 -11.99 -19.29
CA VAL A 171 6.52 -10.92 -20.27
C VAL A 171 7.39 -9.74 -19.87
N HIS A 172 7.81 -8.95 -20.85
CA HIS A 172 8.76 -7.86 -20.65
C HIS A 172 8.23 -6.54 -21.20
N VAL A 173 8.53 -5.45 -20.50
CA VAL A 173 8.32 -4.09 -21.00
C VAL A 173 9.66 -3.37 -20.96
N LEU A 174 10.11 -2.89 -22.13
CA LEU A 174 11.34 -2.12 -22.27
C LEU A 174 10.98 -0.64 -22.20
N THR A 175 11.58 0.10 -21.27
CA THR A 175 11.25 1.50 -20.98
C THR A 175 12.25 2.47 -21.62
N GLY A 176 11.88 3.75 -21.66
CA GLY A 176 12.63 4.80 -22.37
C GLY A 176 14.04 5.08 -21.80
N ASP A 177 14.28 4.69 -20.56
CA ASP A 177 15.58 4.72 -19.86
C ASP A 177 16.48 3.52 -20.18
N GLY A 178 15.98 2.53 -20.91
CA GLY A 178 16.71 1.31 -21.29
C GLY A 178 16.57 0.18 -20.27
N GLU A 179 15.73 0.32 -19.24
CA GLU A 179 15.45 -0.77 -18.30
C GLU A 179 14.47 -1.80 -18.91
N THR A 180 14.55 -3.03 -18.42
CA THR A 180 13.63 -4.12 -18.80
C THR A 180 12.88 -4.60 -17.58
N HIS A 181 11.60 -4.26 -17.51
CA HIS A 181 10.74 -4.73 -16.44
C HIS A 181 10.13 -6.07 -16.81
N THR A 182 10.37 -7.07 -15.98
CA THR A 182 9.92 -8.45 -16.22
C THR A 182 8.80 -8.82 -15.25
N TYR A 183 7.72 -9.37 -15.77
CA TYR A 183 6.57 -9.82 -14.99
C TYR A 183 6.22 -11.25 -15.33
N ARG A 184 5.86 -12.04 -14.32
CA ARG A 184 5.32 -13.38 -14.55
C ARG A 184 3.90 -13.30 -15.12
N LEU A 185 3.65 -13.98 -16.24
CA LEU A 185 2.38 -13.90 -16.95
C LEU A 185 1.19 -14.34 -16.08
N ALA A 186 1.36 -15.37 -15.25
CA ALA A 186 0.32 -15.86 -14.34
C ALA A 186 -0.16 -14.80 -13.33
N SER A 187 0.66 -13.79 -13.03
CA SER A 187 0.30 -12.68 -12.16
C SER A 187 -0.54 -11.60 -12.86
N LEU A 188 -0.80 -11.73 -14.17
CA LEU A 188 -1.49 -10.72 -14.99
C LEU A 188 -2.67 -11.30 -15.79
N ALA A 189 -2.56 -12.55 -16.21
CA ALA A 189 -3.38 -13.13 -17.26
C ALA A 189 -4.88 -13.26 -16.92
N ALA A 190 -5.25 -13.53 -15.67
CA ALA A 190 -6.65 -13.66 -15.27
C ALA A 190 -7.39 -12.32 -15.30
N TYR A 191 -6.71 -11.22 -14.90
CA TYR A 191 -7.27 -9.87 -15.06
C TYR A 191 -7.51 -9.55 -16.54
N TYR A 192 -6.52 -9.84 -17.39
CA TYR A 192 -6.64 -9.65 -18.84
C TYR A 192 -7.82 -10.45 -19.43
N ARG A 193 -7.98 -11.74 -19.09
CA ARG A 193 -9.09 -12.57 -19.58
C ARG A 193 -10.45 -12.07 -19.09
N ALA A 194 -10.54 -11.65 -17.83
CA ALA A 194 -11.74 -11.03 -17.29
C ALA A 194 -12.11 -9.73 -18.03
N LEU A 195 -11.12 -8.87 -18.32
CA LEU A 195 -11.32 -7.65 -19.11
C LEU A 195 -11.77 -7.96 -20.54
N ARG A 196 -11.16 -8.97 -21.18
CA ARG A 196 -11.53 -9.43 -22.53
C ARG A 196 -12.97 -9.94 -22.59
N SER A 197 -13.37 -10.75 -21.62
CA SER A 197 -14.74 -11.24 -21.49
C SER A 197 -15.75 -10.10 -21.32
N ARG A 198 -15.44 -9.11 -20.47
CA ARG A 198 -16.27 -7.92 -20.27
C ARG A 198 -16.42 -7.08 -21.55
N LEU A 199 -15.34 -6.87 -22.29
CA LEU A 199 -15.38 -6.15 -23.57
C LEU A 199 -16.28 -6.89 -24.56
N ALA A 200 -16.09 -8.21 -24.70
CA ALA A 200 -16.93 -9.03 -25.59
C ALA A 200 -18.41 -8.92 -25.22
N GLY A 201 -18.75 -8.99 -23.92
CA GLY A 201 -20.12 -8.78 -23.43
C GLY A 201 -20.66 -7.39 -23.73
N ALA A 202 -19.85 -6.34 -23.56
CA ALA A 202 -20.24 -4.96 -23.85
C ALA A 202 -20.51 -4.72 -25.35
N LEU A 203 -19.76 -5.38 -26.23
CA LEU A 203 -19.95 -5.31 -27.69
C LEU A 203 -21.11 -6.18 -28.19
N ALA A 204 -21.42 -7.29 -27.51
CA ALA A 204 -22.54 -8.17 -27.83
C ALA A 204 -23.91 -7.61 -27.36
N GLY A 205 -23.91 -6.79 -26.31
CA GLY A 205 -25.12 -6.11 -25.84
C GLY A 205 -25.66 -5.11 -26.87
N SER A 206 -26.98 -5.16 -27.15
CA SER A 206 -27.64 -4.25 -28.09
C SER A 206 -27.55 -2.80 -27.61
N ASP A 207 -26.89 -1.91 -28.38
CA ASP A 207 -26.93 -0.43 -28.32
C ASP A 207 -27.39 0.14 -26.96
N GLY A 208 -26.69 -0.20 -25.87
CA GLY A 208 -26.98 0.37 -24.56
C GLY A 208 -26.55 1.84 -24.60
N ASP A 209 -27.49 2.78 -24.45
CA ASP A 209 -27.18 4.19 -24.30
C ASP A 209 -26.19 4.36 -23.14
N THR A 210 -24.95 4.69 -23.46
CA THR A 210 -23.93 5.02 -22.46
C THR A 210 -23.90 6.55 -22.31
N TYR A 211 -23.76 7.03 -21.07
CA TYR A 211 -23.65 8.46 -20.79
C TYR A 211 -22.18 8.85 -20.56
N PRO A 212 -21.72 10.03 -21.03
CA PRO A 212 -20.35 10.49 -20.86
C PRO A 212 -20.05 10.98 -19.42
N GLU A 213 -20.18 10.11 -18.42
CA GLU A 213 -19.71 10.38 -17.05
C GLU A 213 -18.23 10.79 -17.07
N PRO A 214 -17.81 11.83 -16.31
CA PRO A 214 -16.43 12.29 -16.34
C PRO A 214 -15.48 11.25 -15.71
N VAL A 215 -14.44 10.89 -16.45
CA VAL A 215 -13.34 9.98 -16.05
C VAL A 215 -11.98 10.61 -16.29
N ASP A 216 -10.93 10.14 -15.62
CA ASP A 216 -9.59 10.73 -15.73
C ASP A 216 -9.04 10.66 -17.16
N HIS A 217 -9.39 9.59 -17.89
CA HIS A 217 -9.04 9.42 -19.29
C HIS A 217 -9.60 10.53 -20.21
N CYS A 218 -10.62 11.29 -19.78
CA CYS A 218 -11.19 12.37 -20.58
C CYS A 218 -10.15 13.44 -21.01
N ARG A 219 -9.06 13.63 -20.25
CA ARG A 219 -7.99 14.59 -20.55
C ARG A 219 -7.28 14.28 -21.89
N ILE A 220 -7.00 13.01 -22.14
CA ILE A 220 -6.31 12.53 -23.35
C ILE A 220 -7.27 11.94 -24.40
N CYS A 221 -8.52 11.69 -24.04
CA CYS A 221 -9.52 11.12 -24.93
C CYS A 221 -9.87 12.10 -26.07
N ARG A 222 -9.86 11.62 -27.33
CA ARG A 222 -10.29 12.41 -28.51
C ARG A 222 -11.75 12.89 -28.46
N TRP A 223 -12.58 12.24 -27.64
CA TRP A 223 -14.00 12.58 -27.47
C TRP A 223 -14.23 13.53 -26.28
N GLY A 224 -13.22 13.83 -25.47
CA GLY A 224 -13.35 14.57 -24.20
C GLY A 224 -14.11 15.88 -24.33
N ALA A 225 -13.79 16.70 -25.34
CA ALA A 225 -14.47 17.96 -25.60
C ALA A 225 -15.96 17.79 -25.99
N GLN A 226 -16.29 16.75 -26.76
CA GLN A 226 -17.68 16.45 -27.11
C GLN A 226 -18.46 15.97 -25.88
N CYS A 227 -17.90 15.05 -25.10
CA CYS A 227 -18.46 14.56 -23.85
C CYS A 227 -18.72 15.70 -22.85
N ALA A 228 -17.77 16.63 -22.69
CA ALA A 228 -17.93 17.80 -21.82
C ALA A 228 -19.04 18.75 -22.30
N ARG A 229 -19.16 18.97 -23.61
CA ARG A 229 -20.27 19.75 -24.18
C ARG A 229 -21.62 19.10 -23.92
N GLN A 230 -21.72 17.78 -24.07
CA GLN A 230 -22.95 17.05 -23.78
C GLN A 230 -23.36 17.23 -22.31
N ARG A 231 -22.45 17.00 -21.36
CA ARG A 231 -22.75 17.18 -19.92
C ARG A 231 -23.22 18.59 -19.56
N ARG A 232 -22.65 19.62 -20.19
CA ARG A 232 -23.09 21.02 -19.98
C ARG A 232 -24.45 21.31 -20.63
N ALA A 233 -24.71 20.76 -21.80
CA ALA A 233 -26.01 20.86 -22.46
C ALA A 233 -27.13 20.19 -21.64
N ASP A 234 -26.78 19.08 -20.98
CA ASP A 234 -27.70 18.30 -20.14
C ASP A 234 -27.82 18.86 -18.70
N ASP A 235 -27.12 19.95 -18.37
CA ASP A 235 -27.04 20.55 -17.02
C ASP A 235 -26.68 19.53 -15.93
N HIS A 236 -25.79 18.60 -16.25
CA HIS A 236 -25.56 17.40 -15.45
C HIS A 236 -24.99 17.69 -14.05
N LEU A 237 -25.39 16.87 -13.06
CA LEU A 237 -24.97 17.02 -11.65
C LEU A 237 -23.46 16.94 -11.42
N SER A 238 -22.71 16.29 -12.30
CA SER A 238 -21.24 16.22 -12.22
C SER A 238 -20.54 17.58 -12.32
N LEU A 239 -21.27 18.65 -12.67
CA LEU A 239 -20.78 20.03 -12.73
C LEU A 239 -20.90 20.75 -11.38
N VAL A 240 -21.56 20.15 -10.38
CA VAL A 240 -21.64 20.72 -9.03
C VAL A 240 -20.30 20.54 -8.30
N ALA A 241 -19.71 21.63 -7.83
CA ALA A 241 -18.41 21.57 -7.15
C ALA A 241 -18.49 20.69 -5.90
N GLY A 242 -17.55 19.75 -5.75
CA GLY A 242 -17.54 18.81 -4.62
C GLY A 242 -18.53 17.65 -4.73
N MET A 243 -19.28 17.53 -5.84
CA MET A 243 -20.15 16.38 -6.12
C MET A 243 -19.32 15.14 -6.46
N ARG A 244 -19.55 14.06 -5.73
CA ARG A 244 -18.94 12.76 -6.02
C ARG A 244 -19.83 11.90 -6.92
N ARG A 245 -19.23 10.93 -7.63
CA ARG A 245 -19.96 10.03 -8.55
C ARG A 245 -21.04 9.18 -7.85
N ASP A 246 -20.81 8.75 -6.61
CA ASP A 246 -21.79 8.02 -5.79
C ASP A 246 -23.01 8.91 -5.49
N GLN A 247 -22.76 10.18 -5.13
CA GLN A 247 -23.82 11.16 -4.85
C GLN A 247 -24.63 11.47 -6.12
N THR A 248 -23.97 11.64 -7.27
CA THR A 248 -24.64 11.79 -8.58
C THR A 248 -25.56 10.60 -8.84
N ARG A 249 -25.08 9.37 -8.67
CA ARG A 249 -25.88 8.15 -8.89
C ARG A 249 -27.10 8.10 -7.97
N HIS A 250 -26.94 8.43 -6.68
CA HIS A 250 -28.05 8.47 -5.73
C HIS A 250 -29.09 9.55 -6.07
N LEU A 251 -28.65 10.74 -6.46
CA LEU A 251 -29.53 11.84 -6.86
C LEU A 251 -30.29 11.52 -8.15
N VAL A 252 -29.61 10.96 -9.16
CA VAL A 252 -30.23 10.53 -10.43
C VAL A 252 -31.26 9.42 -10.16
N ALA A 253 -30.94 8.44 -9.31
CA ALA A 253 -31.87 7.39 -8.93
C ALA A 253 -33.12 7.93 -8.20
N ALA A 254 -32.99 9.07 -7.51
CA ALA A 254 -34.09 9.79 -6.89
C ALA A 254 -34.82 10.77 -7.83
N GLY A 255 -34.46 10.80 -9.12
CA GLY A 255 -35.08 11.65 -10.13
C GLY A 255 -34.53 13.08 -10.22
N ILE A 256 -33.46 13.40 -9.47
CA ILE A 256 -32.76 14.68 -9.56
C ILE A 256 -31.62 14.50 -10.56
N THR A 257 -31.78 15.03 -11.77
CA THR A 257 -30.84 14.77 -12.88
C THR A 257 -30.01 15.98 -13.31
N SER A 258 -30.28 17.18 -12.77
CA SER A 258 -29.60 18.41 -13.18
C SER A 258 -29.24 19.34 -12.02
N ARG A 259 -28.29 20.26 -12.24
CA ARG A 259 -27.90 21.29 -11.25
C ARG A 259 -29.11 22.16 -10.87
N ALA A 260 -29.91 22.56 -11.86
CA ALA A 260 -31.11 23.35 -11.63
C ALA A 260 -32.16 22.60 -10.78
N ALA A 261 -32.33 21.29 -11.02
CA ALA A 261 -33.25 20.47 -10.22
C ALA A 261 -32.77 20.33 -8.77
N LEU A 262 -31.45 20.14 -8.56
CA LEU A 262 -30.86 20.09 -7.23
C LEU A 262 -30.99 21.44 -6.50
N ALA A 263 -30.69 22.55 -7.17
CA ALA A 263 -30.82 23.90 -6.61
C ALA A 263 -32.26 24.22 -6.16
N GLY A 264 -33.27 23.71 -6.87
CA GLY A 264 -34.68 23.90 -6.59
C GLY A 264 -35.28 22.94 -5.55
N MET A 265 -34.49 22.03 -4.97
CA MET A 265 -34.97 21.07 -3.98
C MET A 265 -35.39 21.76 -2.66
N GLU A 266 -36.43 21.26 -1.99
CA GLU A 266 -36.81 21.78 -0.67
C GLU A 266 -35.80 21.37 0.42
N PRO A 267 -35.39 22.29 1.31
CA PRO A 267 -34.52 21.97 2.43
C PRO A 267 -35.10 20.87 3.34
N GLY A 268 -34.26 19.94 3.83
CA GLY A 268 -34.66 18.91 4.80
C GLY A 268 -35.27 17.62 4.22
N THR A 269 -35.03 17.32 2.95
CA THR A 269 -35.45 16.04 2.34
C THR A 269 -34.55 14.89 2.82
N ASP A 270 -35.03 14.08 3.77
CA ASP A 270 -34.28 13.01 4.47
C ASP A 270 -34.24 11.63 3.75
N THR A 271 -34.65 11.54 2.49
CA THR A 271 -34.89 10.24 1.82
C THR A 271 -33.72 9.69 1.01
N LEU A 272 -32.52 10.25 1.13
CA LEU A 272 -31.35 9.85 0.35
C LEU A 272 -30.26 9.23 1.23
N SER A 273 -29.48 8.29 0.68
CA SER A 273 -28.25 7.76 1.30
C SER A 273 -27.10 8.79 1.31
N ILE A 274 -27.42 10.06 1.55
CA ILE A 274 -26.53 11.22 1.65
C ILE A 274 -26.95 11.94 2.94
N SER A 275 -26.01 12.28 3.82
CA SER A 275 -26.36 12.98 5.06
C SER A 275 -27.04 14.32 4.78
N ALA A 276 -27.99 14.72 5.62
CA ALA A 276 -28.74 15.97 5.46
C ALA A 276 -27.80 17.19 5.30
N ALA A 277 -26.73 17.26 6.09
CA ALA A 277 -25.72 18.31 5.98
C ALA A 277 -24.94 18.29 4.65
N ALA A 278 -24.60 17.11 4.12
CA ALA A 278 -23.94 17.01 2.82
C ALA A 278 -24.88 17.38 1.66
N LEU A 279 -26.13 16.97 1.73
CA LEU A 279 -27.15 17.29 0.74
C LEU A 279 -27.44 18.80 0.70
N GLU A 280 -27.56 19.45 1.86
CA GLU A 280 -27.78 20.89 1.95
C GLU A 280 -26.59 21.69 1.39
N ARG A 281 -25.34 21.27 1.68
CA ARG A 281 -24.15 21.87 1.08
C ARG A 281 -24.16 21.77 -0.45
N LEU A 282 -24.49 20.60 -1.01
CA LEU A 282 -24.57 20.40 -2.47
C LEU A 282 -25.71 21.21 -3.10
N ARG A 283 -26.86 21.32 -2.41
CA ARG A 283 -28.00 22.15 -2.83
C ARG A 283 -27.62 23.63 -2.90
N ALA A 284 -27.00 24.16 -1.85
CA ALA A 284 -26.52 25.54 -1.80
C ALA A 284 -25.43 25.81 -2.85
N GLN A 285 -24.51 24.87 -3.05
CA GLN A 285 -23.49 24.92 -4.10
C GLN A 285 -24.12 24.98 -5.51
N ALA A 286 -25.07 24.11 -5.81
CA ALA A 286 -25.79 24.13 -7.08
C ALA A 286 -26.57 25.44 -7.27
N ALA A 287 -27.22 25.96 -6.23
CA ALA A 287 -27.95 27.22 -6.29
C ALA A 287 -27.04 28.42 -6.61
N LEU A 288 -25.87 28.51 -5.99
CA LEU A 288 -24.91 29.58 -6.28
C LEU A 288 -24.34 29.46 -7.70
N GLN A 289 -24.01 28.25 -8.16
CA GLN A 289 -23.52 28.01 -9.53
C GLN A 289 -24.57 28.40 -10.57
N VAL A 290 -25.83 27.97 -10.40
CA VAL A 290 -26.94 28.33 -11.31
C VAL A 290 -27.17 29.85 -11.32
N LYS A 291 -27.04 30.51 -10.17
CA LYS A 291 -27.13 31.99 -10.09
C LYS A 291 -25.95 32.69 -10.78
N GLY A 292 -24.77 32.08 -10.77
CA GLY A 292 -23.55 32.60 -11.38
C GLY A 292 -23.43 32.35 -12.88
N ASP A 293 -24.30 31.52 -13.48
CA ASP A 293 -24.30 31.25 -14.92
C ASP A 293 -24.45 32.58 -15.70
N GLY A 294 -23.45 32.91 -16.52
CA GLY A 294 -23.41 34.15 -17.31
C GLY A 294 -22.81 35.38 -16.62
N ALA A 295 -22.35 35.26 -15.37
CA ALA A 295 -21.61 36.33 -14.70
C ALA A 295 -20.20 36.52 -15.30
N ALA A 296 -19.72 37.77 -15.38
CA ALA A 296 -18.39 38.08 -15.92
C ALA A 296 -17.26 37.60 -15.01
N THR A 297 -17.44 37.72 -13.69
CA THR A 297 -16.59 37.15 -12.64
C THR A 297 -17.40 36.14 -11.84
N PRO A 298 -16.78 35.09 -11.27
CA PRO A 298 -17.50 34.16 -10.39
C PRO A 298 -18.14 34.90 -9.21
N LEU A 299 -19.31 34.44 -8.79
CA LEU A 299 -19.97 34.93 -7.59
C LEU A 299 -19.44 34.14 -6.38
N TRP A 300 -19.40 34.79 -5.22
CA TRP A 300 -19.07 34.15 -3.95
C TRP A 300 -20.07 34.49 -2.85
N GLU A 301 -20.12 33.64 -1.85
CA GLU A 301 -20.88 33.80 -0.62
C GLU A 301 -19.96 33.47 0.56
N LEU A 302 -19.84 34.38 1.53
CA LEU A 302 -19.06 34.13 2.74
C LEU A 302 -19.85 33.21 3.67
N LEU A 303 -19.15 32.23 4.24
CA LEU A 303 -19.71 31.34 5.25
C LEU A 303 -19.49 31.98 6.63
N GLU A 304 -20.47 31.80 7.52
CA GLU A 304 -20.34 32.24 8.91
C GLU A 304 -19.16 31.49 9.56
N PRO A 305 -18.16 32.19 10.12
CA PRO A 305 -17.02 31.55 10.76
C PRO A 305 -17.47 30.71 11.94
N GLU A 306 -17.06 29.45 11.98
CA GLU A 306 -17.09 28.66 13.22
C GLU A 306 -16.01 29.27 14.13
N VAL A 307 -16.42 30.14 15.07
CA VAL A 307 -15.50 30.68 16.07
C VAL A 307 -15.16 29.53 17.03
N PRO A 308 -13.89 29.10 17.13
CA PRO A 308 -13.53 28.09 18.10
C PRO A 308 -13.83 28.58 19.51
N ASP A 309 -14.28 27.70 20.41
CA ASP A 309 -14.07 27.94 21.84
C ASP A 309 -12.55 28.10 22.09
N GLU A 310 -12.12 28.70 23.21
CA GLU A 310 -10.71 29.07 23.48
C GLU A 310 -9.65 27.93 23.30
N GLU A 311 -10.08 26.69 23.05
CA GLU A 311 -9.26 25.48 22.90
C GLU A 311 -9.52 24.67 21.59
N GLY A 312 -10.33 25.16 20.64
CA GLY A 312 -10.65 24.44 19.38
C GLY A 312 -9.72 24.77 18.19
N PRO A 313 -9.60 23.89 17.18
CA PRO A 313 -8.75 24.14 16.02
C PRO A 313 -9.29 25.27 15.14
N GLU A 314 -8.39 26.12 14.69
CA GLU A 314 -8.70 27.25 13.81
C GLU A 314 -9.16 26.76 12.43
N LYS A 315 -10.28 27.30 11.93
CA LYS A 315 -10.86 26.95 10.63
C LYS A 315 -11.13 28.17 9.78
N GLY A 316 -11.13 27.99 8.46
CA GLY A 316 -11.41 29.06 7.49
C GLY A 316 -10.52 30.28 7.72
N PHE A 317 -11.12 31.46 7.84
CA PHE A 317 -10.39 32.71 8.09
C PHE A 317 -9.66 32.76 9.43
N ALA A 318 -10.03 31.94 10.41
CA ALA A 318 -9.31 31.86 11.68
C ALA A 318 -7.95 31.17 11.55
N ALA A 319 -7.77 30.33 10.52
CA ALA A 319 -6.51 29.63 10.21
C ALA A 319 -5.58 30.45 9.31
N LEU A 320 -5.95 31.69 8.96
CA LEU A 320 -5.16 32.57 8.10
C LEU A 320 -4.27 33.49 8.97
N PRO A 321 -2.92 33.30 8.99
CA PRO A 321 -2.02 34.14 9.77
C PRO A 321 -1.97 35.59 9.29
N GLU A 322 -1.45 36.47 10.15
CA GLU A 322 -1.17 37.84 9.75
C GLU A 322 -0.03 37.84 8.71
N PRO A 323 -0.19 38.52 7.55
CA PRO A 323 0.84 38.57 6.52
C PRO A 323 2.17 39.14 7.04
N SER A 324 3.27 38.49 6.69
CA SER A 324 4.62 38.93 7.05
C SER A 324 5.48 39.21 5.80
N PRO A 325 6.39 40.19 5.82
CA PRO A 325 7.38 40.36 4.75
C PRO A 325 8.27 39.13 4.55
N GLY A 326 8.36 38.27 5.56
CA GLY A 326 9.03 36.97 5.56
C GLY A 326 8.37 35.87 4.75
N ASP A 327 7.11 36.05 4.35
CA ASP A 327 6.30 35.00 3.77
C ASP A 327 6.85 34.49 2.42
N VAL A 328 6.67 33.18 2.19
CA VAL A 328 7.04 32.50 0.95
C VAL A 328 5.87 31.71 0.39
N PHE A 329 5.81 31.56 -0.92
CA PHE A 329 4.70 30.94 -1.64
C PHE A 329 5.24 29.78 -2.46
N LEU A 330 4.78 28.57 -2.15
CA LEU A 330 5.30 27.31 -2.67
C LEU A 330 4.28 26.66 -3.61
N ASP A 331 4.75 26.25 -4.79
CA ASP A 331 4.03 25.37 -5.70
C ASP A 331 4.98 24.29 -6.25
N LEU A 332 4.47 23.06 -6.34
CA LEU A 332 5.24 21.90 -6.78
C LEU A 332 4.64 21.31 -8.05
N GLU A 333 5.48 21.05 -9.04
CA GLU A 333 5.11 20.27 -10.21
C GLU A 333 5.65 18.84 -10.10
N SER A 334 4.80 17.87 -10.40
CA SER A 334 5.15 16.46 -10.31
C SER A 334 4.68 15.67 -11.52
N ASP A 335 5.45 14.65 -11.87
CA ASP A 335 5.01 13.59 -12.75
C ASP A 335 4.75 12.34 -11.90
N PRO A 336 3.48 12.02 -11.58
CA PRO A 336 3.16 10.85 -10.77
C PRO A 336 3.46 9.53 -11.49
N TYR A 337 3.82 9.56 -12.77
CA TYR A 337 4.17 8.40 -13.56
C TYR A 337 5.68 8.28 -13.83
N ALA A 338 6.49 9.23 -13.40
CA ALA A 338 7.95 9.13 -13.55
C ALA A 338 8.54 8.28 -12.42
N LEU A 339 9.43 7.35 -12.78
CA LEU A 339 10.07 6.39 -11.87
C LEU A 339 9.05 5.51 -11.11
N ASP A 340 9.52 4.53 -10.34
CA ASP A 340 8.67 3.83 -9.37
C ASP A 340 8.36 4.79 -8.21
N GLY A 341 7.13 5.35 -8.21
CA GLY A 341 6.60 6.19 -7.11
C GLY A 341 6.33 7.67 -7.43
N GLY A 342 6.56 8.14 -8.66
CA GLY A 342 6.39 9.55 -9.05
C GLY A 342 7.66 10.39 -8.85
N LEU A 343 7.75 11.56 -9.48
CA LEU A 343 8.93 12.44 -9.45
C LEU A 343 8.51 13.91 -9.39
N GLU A 344 9.04 14.64 -8.43
CA GLU A 344 8.77 16.06 -8.21
C GLU A 344 9.82 16.84 -9.00
N TYR A 345 9.49 17.21 -10.23
CA TYR A 345 10.47 17.70 -11.19
C TYR A 345 10.74 19.21 -11.07
N LEU A 346 9.86 19.98 -10.43
CA LEU A 346 10.06 21.42 -10.23
C LEU A 346 9.49 21.87 -8.87
N PHE A 347 10.35 22.50 -8.08
CA PHE A 347 10.00 23.21 -6.84
C PHE A 347 10.02 24.71 -7.13
N GLY A 348 8.84 25.33 -7.17
CA GLY A 348 8.67 26.76 -7.37
C GLY A 348 8.46 27.49 -6.05
N ILE A 349 9.26 28.52 -5.78
CA ILE A 349 9.12 29.35 -4.59
C ILE A 349 9.14 30.82 -4.99
N VAL A 350 8.13 31.59 -4.57
CA VAL A 350 8.15 33.05 -4.64
C VAL A 350 8.33 33.64 -3.25
N GLU A 351 9.27 34.56 -3.11
CA GLU A 351 9.37 35.45 -1.94
C GLU A 351 9.10 36.91 -2.36
N VAL A 352 8.57 37.74 -1.47
CA VAL A 352 8.31 39.15 -1.74
C VAL A 352 9.39 40.01 -1.09
N VAL A 353 10.35 40.48 -1.88
CA VAL A 353 11.48 41.31 -1.42
C VAL A 353 11.26 42.75 -1.83
N ASP A 354 11.24 43.68 -0.87
CA ASP A 354 11.00 45.12 -1.11
C ASP A 354 9.71 45.41 -1.90
N GLY A 355 8.69 44.54 -1.77
CA GLY A 355 7.41 44.66 -2.47
C GLY A 355 7.42 44.13 -3.91
N ALA A 356 8.48 43.44 -4.35
CA ALA A 356 8.56 42.77 -5.64
C ALA A 356 8.71 41.25 -5.45
N PRO A 357 7.97 40.42 -6.23
CA PRO A 357 8.14 38.98 -6.17
C PRO A 357 9.48 38.56 -6.80
N VAL A 358 10.18 37.63 -6.16
CA VAL A 358 11.39 36.96 -6.64
C VAL A 358 11.10 35.47 -6.73
N TYR A 359 11.16 34.92 -7.93
CA TYR A 359 10.90 33.51 -8.20
C TYR A 359 12.20 32.69 -8.18
N HIS A 360 12.18 31.62 -7.40
CA HIS A 360 13.21 30.59 -7.28
C HIS A 360 12.67 29.29 -7.85
N ARG A 361 13.50 28.57 -8.60
CA ARG A 361 13.13 27.29 -9.23
C ARG A 361 14.23 26.27 -9.07
N PHE A 362 13.88 25.10 -8.57
CA PHE A 362 14.78 23.96 -8.43
C PHE A 362 14.26 22.80 -9.27
N TRP A 363 15.05 22.39 -10.26
CA TRP A 363 14.69 21.33 -11.20
C TRP A 363 15.23 19.97 -10.75
N ALA A 364 14.47 18.93 -11.03
CA ALA A 364 14.87 17.55 -10.83
C ALA A 364 14.42 16.65 -11.98
N HIS A 365 15.32 15.82 -12.50
CA HIS A 365 15.05 14.90 -13.60
C HIS A 365 15.43 13.45 -13.29
N THR A 366 16.02 13.24 -12.11
CA THR A 366 16.38 11.96 -11.52
C THR A 366 16.05 11.97 -10.03
N ARG A 367 16.01 10.79 -9.39
CA ARG A 367 15.77 10.69 -7.94
C ARG A 367 16.84 11.41 -7.11
N ALA A 368 18.10 11.40 -7.57
CA ALA A 368 19.19 12.11 -6.93
C ALA A 368 19.05 13.65 -7.04
N GLU A 369 18.60 14.13 -8.20
CA GLU A 369 18.30 15.56 -8.37
C GLU A 369 17.05 15.99 -7.59
N GLU A 370 16.04 15.12 -7.45
CA GLU A 370 14.86 15.39 -6.62
C GLU A 370 15.24 15.58 -5.16
N ARG A 371 16.13 14.72 -4.64
CA ARG A 371 16.72 14.90 -3.32
C ARG A 371 17.40 16.26 -3.18
N LEU A 372 18.24 16.64 -4.16
CA LEU A 372 18.96 17.92 -4.12
C LEU A 372 18.00 19.11 -4.19
N ALA A 373 17.01 19.07 -5.08
CA ALA A 373 16.01 20.14 -5.23
C ALA A 373 15.17 20.29 -3.95
N PHE A 374 14.79 19.17 -3.34
CA PHE A 374 14.12 19.16 -2.03
C PHE A 374 14.99 19.79 -0.94
N GLU A 375 16.25 19.38 -0.81
CA GLU A 375 17.20 19.96 0.16
C GLU A 375 17.34 21.48 -0.04
N GLN A 376 17.52 21.94 -1.28
CA GLN A 376 17.63 23.36 -1.61
C GLN A 376 16.37 24.16 -1.30
N ALA A 377 15.19 23.61 -1.59
CA ALA A 377 13.91 24.25 -1.32
C ALA A 377 13.68 24.40 0.20
N ILE A 378 13.94 23.35 0.98
CA ILE A 378 13.79 23.39 2.45
C ILE A 378 14.84 24.31 3.09
N ASP A 379 16.08 24.32 2.59
CA ASP A 379 17.12 25.23 3.06
C ASP A 379 16.71 26.69 2.85
N LEU A 380 16.18 27.03 1.67
CA LEU A 380 15.69 28.38 1.37
C LEU A 380 14.55 28.81 2.32
N ILE A 381 13.58 27.92 2.54
CA ILE A 381 12.44 28.16 3.44
C ILE A 381 12.96 28.37 4.87
N THR A 382 13.82 27.48 5.36
CA THR A 382 14.33 27.51 6.73
C THR A 382 15.18 28.76 6.99
N ASP A 383 16.04 29.14 6.03
CA ASP A 383 16.82 30.38 6.08
C ASP A 383 15.94 31.63 6.15
N ARG A 384 14.75 31.60 5.53
CA ARG A 384 13.83 32.73 5.54
C ARG A 384 13.09 32.84 6.88
N LEU A 385 12.53 31.74 7.36
CA LEU A 385 11.83 31.69 8.65
C LEU A 385 12.79 31.96 9.82
N GLY A 386 14.06 31.56 9.72
CA GLY A 386 15.09 31.90 10.71
C GLY A 386 15.37 33.40 10.81
N LYS A 387 15.13 34.19 9.74
CA LYS A 387 15.29 35.65 9.73
C LYS A 387 14.04 36.38 10.22
N ASP A 388 12.87 35.75 10.13
CA ASP A 388 11.58 36.32 10.52
C ASP A 388 10.66 35.24 11.13
N PRO A 389 10.55 35.18 12.47
CA PRO A 389 9.74 34.17 13.15
C PRO A 389 8.23 34.26 12.88
N ASN A 390 7.73 35.35 12.29
CA ASN A 390 6.32 35.48 11.90
C ASN A 390 6.09 35.07 10.43
N ALA A 391 7.11 34.62 9.73
CA ALA A 391 7.00 34.18 8.33
C ALA A 391 6.28 32.85 8.22
N HIS A 392 5.44 32.72 7.19
CA HIS A 392 4.74 31.49 6.86
C HIS A 392 5.04 31.05 5.42
N VAL A 393 4.78 29.78 5.14
CA VAL A 393 4.88 29.17 3.82
C VAL A 393 3.46 28.89 3.33
N TYR A 394 2.99 29.64 2.35
CA TYR A 394 1.67 29.44 1.76
C TYR A 394 1.75 28.45 0.60
N HIS A 395 0.82 27.51 0.58
CA HIS A 395 0.65 26.56 -0.51
C HIS A 395 -0.84 26.40 -0.82
N TYR A 396 -1.18 25.92 -2.01
CA TYR A 396 -2.59 25.86 -2.38
C TYR A 396 -3.30 24.70 -1.72
N ALA A 397 -2.77 23.48 -1.69
CA ALA A 397 -3.56 22.29 -1.34
C ALA A 397 -2.86 21.37 -0.32
N PRO A 398 -3.55 20.37 0.26
CA PRO A 398 -2.90 19.40 1.15
C PRO A 398 -1.74 18.61 0.51
N TYR A 399 -1.65 18.65 -0.83
CA TYR A 399 -0.64 17.96 -1.61
C TYR A 399 0.77 18.39 -1.24
N GLU A 400 1.07 19.69 -1.16
CA GLU A 400 2.44 20.17 -0.93
C GLU A 400 2.98 19.74 0.45
N ARG A 401 2.17 19.87 1.50
CA ARG A 401 2.51 19.36 2.84
C ARG A 401 2.75 17.85 2.84
N THR A 402 1.91 17.11 2.12
CA THR A 402 2.05 15.65 1.98
C THR A 402 3.31 15.29 1.19
N ALA A 403 3.61 16.00 0.11
CA ALA A 403 4.78 15.80 -0.72
C ALA A 403 6.07 16.09 0.06
N ILE A 404 6.15 17.21 0.79
CA ILE A 404 7.29 17.53 1.66
C ILE A 404 7.52 16.44 2.70
N SER A 405 6.46 16.00 3.39
CA SER A 405 6.56 14.95 4.42
C SER A 405 6.98 13.60 3.82
N ARG A 406 6.48 13.28 2.62
CA ARG A 406 6.85 12.07 1.87
C ARG A 406 8.30 12.13 1.41
N LEU A 407 8.74 13.23 0.81
CA LEU A 407 10.10 13.43 0.30
C LEU A 407 11.13 13.41 1.44
N MET A 408 10.81 14.00 2.60
CA MET A 408 11.61 13.89 3.82
C MET A 408 11.84 12.42 4.19
N GLY A 409 10.78 11.60 4.25
CA GLY A 409 10.87 10.18 4.60
C GLY A 409 11.53 9.32 3.52
N LEU A 410 11.26 9.61 2.24
CA LEU A 410 11.79 8.90 1.08
C LEU A 410 13.31 9.12 0.95
N HIS A 411 13.77 10.37 1.04
CA HIS A 411 15.17 10.73 0.86
C HIS A 411 15.99 10.67 2.14
N GLY A 412 15.33 10.60 3.30
CA GLY A 412 15.98 10.55 4.61
C GLY A 412 16.85 11.77 4.90
N THR A 413 16.41 12.96 4.47
CA THR A 413 17.18 14.23 4.58
C THR A 413 16.26 15.36 5.06
N ARG A 414 16.86 16.40 5.65
CA ARG A 414 16.17 17.59 6.21
C ARG A 414 15.02 17.28 7.18
N GLU A 415 15.16 16.18 7.93
CA GLU A 415 14.12 15.72 8.85
C GLU A 415 13.84 16.73 9.97
N SER A 416 14.88 17.36 10.52
CA SER A 416 14.75 18.26 11.66
C SER A 416 14.16 19.61 11.24
N GLU A 417 14.50 20.08 10.04
CA GLU A 417 13.96 21.30 9.44
C GLU A 417 12.47 21.14 9.12
N VAL A 418 12.08 20.04 8.46
CA VAL A 418 10.67 19.75 8.17
C VAL A 418 9.87 19.53 9.46
N ASP A 419 10.43 18.82 10.45
CA ASP A 419 9.80 18.66 11.76
C ASP A 419 9.59 20.01 12.47
N ALA A 420 10.51 20.97 12.29
CA ALA A 420 10.36 22.32 12.83
C ALA A 420 9.23 23.08 12.13
N LEU A 421 9.14 23.02 10.80
CA LEU A 421 8.06 23.63 10.00
C LEU A 421 6.67 23.09 10.38
N LEU A 422 6.57 21.78 10.61
CA LEU A 422 5.33 21.13 11.00
C LEU A 422 4.91 21.48 12.43
N ARG A 423 5.87 21.60 13.37
CA ARG A 423 5.59 21.95 14.77
C ARG A 423 5.25 23.42 14.97
N SER A 424 5.85 24.31 14.19
CA SER A 424 5.52 25.74 14.22
C SER A 424 4.23 26.07 13.47
N GLU A 425 3.62 25.10 12.78
CA GLU A 425 2.46 25.30 11.90
C GLU A 425 2.70 26.35 10.81
N ALA A 426 3.96 26.47 10.36
CA ALA A 426 4.34 27.49 9.37
C ALA A 426 3.80 27.21 7.95
N LEU A 427 3.36 25.97 7.65
CA LEU A 427 2.75 25.60 6.36
C LEU A 427 1.25 25.93 6.36
N VAL A 428 0.82 26.89 5.55
CA VAL A 428 -0.57 27.38 5.47
C VAL A 428 -1.27 26.88 4.20
N ASP A 429 -2.31 26.06 4.37
CA ASP A 429 -3.14 25.50 3.29
C ASP A 429 -4.26 26.48 2.87
N LEU A 430 -4.03 27.23 1.78
CA LEU A 430 -4.99 28.23 1.31
C LEU A 430 -6.27 27.62 0.73
N TYR A 431 -6.26 26.39 0.21
CA TYR A 431 -7.46 25.69 -0.26
C TYR A 431 -8.43 25.42 0.88
N GLN A 432 -7.93 24.99 2.05
CA GLN A 432 -8.78 24.81 3.23
C GLN A 432 -9.37 26.15 3.68
N VAL A 433 -8.56 27.20 3.73
CA VAL A 433 -9.04 28.56 4.05
C VAL A 433 -10.17 28.95 3.10
N VAL A 434 -9.98 28.85 1.78
CA VAL A 434 -11.02 29.18 0.78
C VAL A 434 -12.29 28.32 0.99
N ARG A 435 -12.15 26.99 1.03
CA ARG A 435 -13.28 26.06 1.06
C ARG A 435 -14.12 26.17 2.34
N GLN A 436 -13.48 26.50 3.46
CA GLN A 436 -14.14 26.63 4.75
C GLN A 436 -14.71 28.03 4.99
N SER A 437 -14.17 29.05 4.30
CA SER A 437 -14.58 30.45 4.50
C SER A 437 -15.63 30.93 3.51
N MET A 438 -15.73 30.30 2.33
CA MET A 438 -16.62 30.78 1.29
C MET A 438 -17.08 29.69 0.32
N ARG A 439 -18.17 30.00 -0.38
CA ARG A 439 -18.71 29.22 -1.49
C ARG A 439 -18.56 30.01 -2.79
N LEU A 440 -18.10 29.37 -3.87
CA LEU A 440 -17.90 29.99 -5.19
C LEU A 440 -18.87 29.43 -6.24
N SER A 441 -19.25 30.23 -7.23
CA SER A 441 -20.13 29.83 -8.34
C SER A 441 -19.41 29.06 -9.46
N THR A 442 -18.22 28.52 -9.21
CA THR A 442 -17.37 27.80 -10.18
C THR A 442 -17.65 26.29 -10.18
N GLU A 443 -17.26 25.57 -11.24
CA GLU A 443 -17.41 24.10 -11.34
C GLU A 443 -16.46 23.33 -10.41
N SER A 444 -15.37 23.96 -9.95
CA SER A 444 -14.40 23.40 -9.00
C SER A 444 -13.69 24.50 -8.19
N TYR A 445 -12.95 24.09 -7.16
CA TYR A 445 -12.08 24.94 -6.33
C TYR A 445 -10.59 24.72 -6.68
N SER A 446 -10.26 24.42 -7.94
CA SER A 446 -8.85 24.47 -8.38
C SER A 446 -8.38 25.93 -8.41
N LEU A 447 -7.09 26.20 -8.18
CA LEU A 447 -6.53 27.56 -8.17
C LEU A 447 -7.01 28.39 -9.37
N LYS A 448 -6.95 27.82 -10.58
CA LYS A 448 -7.44 28.44 -11.83
C LYS A 448 -8.90 28.89 -11.86
N GLN A 449 -9.77 28.23 -11.08
CA GLN A 449 -11.17 28.65 -10.98
C GLN A 449 -11.32 29.76 -9.96
N VAL A 450 -10.58 29.71 -8.86
CA VAL A 450 -10.61 30.71 -7.78
C VAL A 450 -9.95 32.02 -8.24
N GLU A 451 -8.83 31.93 -8.94
CA GLU A 451 -8.05 33.09 -9.40
C GLU A 451 -8.83 34.00 -10.35
N ARG A 452 -9.87 33.51 -11.02
CA ARG A 452 -10.81 34.33 -11.80
C ARG A 452 -11.50 35.44 -10.98
N CYS A 453 -11.42 35.37 -9.65
CA CYS A 453 -11.95 36.38 -8.74
C CYS A 453 -10.97 37.52 -8.46
N TYR A 454 -9.65 37.31 -8.61
CA TYR A 454 -8.63 38.24 -8.10
C TYR A 454 -7.37 38.39 -8.95
N PHE A 455 -7.08 37.43 -9.85
CA PHE A 455 -5.85 37.36 -10.63
C PHE A 455 -6.14 37.42 -12.13
N THR A 456 -5.22 37.97 -12.90
CA THR A 456 -5.27 37.96 -14.36
C THR A 456 -3.94 37.45 -14.89
N ARG A 457 -3.95 36.34 -15.61
CA ARG A 457 -2.75 35.78 -16.25
C ARG A 457 -2.35 36.59 -17.48
N GLU A 458 -1.04 36.70 -17.73
CA GLU A 458 -0.56 37.23 -19.01
C GLU A 458 -0.77 36.15 -20.07
N ALA A 459 -1.44 36.49 -21.18
CA ALA A 459 -1.98 35.49 -22.10
C ALA A 459 -0.92 34.60 -22.76
N THR A 460 -0.68 33.42 -22.18
CA THR A 460 -0.09 32.24 -22.83
C THR A 460 -1.19 31.17 -23.01
N GLU A 461 -1.10 30.36 -24.07
CA GLU A 461 -2.06 29.27 -24.31
C GLU A 461 -2.20 28.42 -23.04
N VAL A 462 -3.45 28.17 -22.63
CA VAL A 462 -3.82 27.59 -21.34
C VAL A 462 -3.14 26.22 -21.14
N MET A 463 -1.96 26.22 -20.53
CA MET A 463 -1.36 25.01 -19.99
C MET A 463 -2.04 24.72 -18.65
N ASP A 464 -2.75 23.61 -18.49
CA ASP A 464 -3.20 23.07 -17.19
C ASP A 464 -2.17 22.10 -16.58
N ALA A 465 -2.35 21.68 -15.33
CA ALA A 465 -1.46 20.72 -14.67
C ALA A 465 -1.30 19.38 -15.43
N GLY A 466 -2.23 19.02 -16.33
CA GLY A 466 -2.07 17.85 -17.19
C GLY A 466 -1.16 18.13 -18.40
N SER A 467 -1.08 19.38 -18.83
CA SER A 467 -0.21 19.82 -19.92
C SER A 467 1.23 20.10 -19.47
N SER A 468 1.50 20.47 -18.21
CA SER A 468 2.88 20.64 -17.70
C SER A 468 3.64 19.31 -17.71
N ILE A 469 3.04 18.22 -17.20
CA ILE A 469 3.58 16.86 -17.26
C ILE A 469 3.89 16.46 -18.72
N VAL A 470 2.96 16.76 -19.62
CA VAL A 470 3.08 16.44 -21.04
C VAL A 470 4.24 17.20 -21.70
N THR A 471 4.38 18.51 -21.42
CA THR A 471 5.48 19.34 -21.90
C THR A 471 6.81 18.87 -21.31
N TYR A 472 6.81 18.39 -20.06
CA TYR A 472 7.97 17.83 -19.40
C TYR A 472 8.42 16.52 -20.04
N GLU A 473 7.48 15.60 -20.31
CA GLU A 473 7.73 14.36 -21.05
C GLU A 473 8.26 14.63 -22.46
N GLN A 474 7.79 15.68 -23.12
CA GLN A 474 8.36 16.09 -24.40
C GLN A 474 9.80 16.58 -24.26
N TRP A 475 10.09 17.38 -23.22
CA TRP A 475 11.44 17.86 -22.96
C TRP A 475 12.44 16.72 -22.67
N LEU A 476 12.03 15.70 -21.92
CA LEU A 476 12.87 14.53 -21.62
C LEU A 476 13.38 13.84 -22.90
N VAL A 477 12.68 14.00 -24.02
CA VAL A 477 13.06 13.43 -25.31
C VAL A 477 13.78 14.42 -26.21
N ASP A 478 13.20 15.60 -26.43
CA ASP A 478 13.71 16.55 -27.42
C ASP A 478 14.88 17.40 -26.87
N GLY A 479 15.02 17.52 -25.54
CA GLY A 479 16.03 18.32 -24.87
C GLY A 479 15.90 19.83 -25.11
N GLU A 480 14.76 20.30 -25.63
CA GLU A 480 14.53 21.70 -25.98
C GLU A 480 14.28 22.57 -24.74
N GLN A 481 15.22 23.45 -24.41
CA GLN A 481 15.12 24.36 -23.24
C GLN A 481 13.83 25.19 -23.18
N ARG A 482 13.25 25.54 -24.34
CA ARG A 482 11.98 26.30 -24.42
C ARG A 482 10.84 25.61 -23.65
N LEU A 483 10.81 24.28 -23.64
CA LEU A 483 9.76 23.51 -22.96
C LEU A 483 9.87 23.64 -21.43
N LEU A 484 11.09 23.60 -20.88
CA LEU A 484 11.32 23.88 -19.46
C LEU A 484 11.00 25.33 -19.10
N ASP A 485 11.34 26.28 -19.99
CA ASP A 485 11.04 27.69 -19.77
C ASP A 485 9.51 27.93 -19.73
N GLU A 486 8.73 27.21 -20.54
CA GLU A 486 7.26 27.25 -20.52
C GLU A 486 6.68 26.69 -19.23
N ILE A 487 7.20 25.56 -18.74
CA ILE A 487 6.77 24.97 -17.45
C ILE A 487 7.14 25.89 -16.28
N ALA A 488 8.35 26.46 -16.28
CA ALA A 488 8.76 27.39 -15.22
C ALA A 488 7.91 28.65 -15.21
N ALA A 489 7.57 29.22 -16.38
CA ALA A 489 6.69 30.39 -16.45
C ALA A 489 5.27 30.06 -15.95
N TYR A 490 4.77 28.85 -16.24
CA TYR A 490 3.50 28.37 -15.73
C TYR A 490 3.48 28.25 -14.20
N ASN A 491 4.49 27.59 -13.61
CA ASN A 491 4.61 27.42 -12.16
C ASN A 491 4.91 28.75 -11.44
N GLU A 492 5.66 29.66 -12.05
CA GLU A 492 5.85 31.03 -11.56
C GLU A 492 4.51 31.78 -11.46
N GLU A 493 3.66 31.71 -12.48
CA GLU A 493 2.31 32.30 -12.43
C GLU A 493 1.44 31.68 -11.33
N ASP A 494 1.55 30.37 -11.09
CA ASP A 494 0.81 29.70 -10.01
C ASP A 494 1.28 30.20 -8.64
N CYS A 495 2.60 30.32 -8.41
CA CYS A 495 3.15 30.93 -7.20
C CYS A 495 2.70 32.40 -7.02
N LEU A 496 2.72 33.20 -8.08
CA LEU A 496 2.24 34.59 -8.07
C LEU A 496 0.73 34.67 -7.79
N SER A 497 -0.05 33.71 -8.28
CA SER A 497 -1.47 33.59 -7.99
C SER A 497 -1.71 33.30 -6.50
N LEU A 498 -0.81 32.61 -5.79
CA LEU A 498 -0.89 32.44 -4.33
C LEU A 498 -0.65 33.74 -3.57
N VAL A 499 0.28 34.58 -4.03
CA VAL A 499 0.46 35.94 -3.48
C VAL A 499 -0.84 36.73 -3.60
N GLY A 500 -1.42 36.76 -4.81
CA GLY A 500 -2.70 37.42 -5.05
C GLY A 500 -3.87 36.81 -4.26
N LEU A 501 -3.83 35.49 -4.00
CA LEU A 501 -4.83 34.79 -3.22
C LEU A 501 -4.80 35.21 -1.76
N GLN A 502 -3.61 35.29 -1.15
CA GLN A 502 -3.45 35.77 0.22
C GLN A 502 -4.00 37.20 0.35
N GLU A 503 -3.61 38.11 -0.54
CA GLU A 503 -4.12 39.49 -0.56
C GLU A 503 -5.65 39.55 -0.72
N TRP A 504 -6.20 38.69 -1.58
CA TRP A 504 -7.65 38.62 -1.78
C TRP A 504 -8.37 38.05 -0.55
N LEU A 505 -7.83 37.01 0.08
CA LEU A 505 -8.38 36.41 1.29
C LEU A 505 -8.37 37.40 2.46
N GLU A 506 -7.34 38.21 2.61
CA GLU A 506 -7.29 39.29 3.60
C GLU A 506 -8.44 40.29 3.43
N GLN A 507 -8.75 40.67 2.18
CA GLN A 507 -9.90 41.53 1.90
C GLN A 507 -11.23 40.85 2.22
N ARG A 508 -11.37 39.55 1.88
CA ARG A 508 -12.60 38.79 2.19
C ARG A 508 -12.76 38.53 3.69
N ARG A 509 -11.65 38.39 4.43
CA ARG A 509 -11.63 38.29 5.89
C ARG A 509 -12.16 39.57 6.52
N ALA A 510 -11.72 40.74 6.05
CA ALA A 510 -12.25 42.02 6.54
C ALA A 510 -13.76 42.15 6.28
N GLU A 511 -14.25 41.71 5.11
CA GLU A 511 -15.70 41.66 4.83
C GLU A 511 -16.44 40.69 5.75
N ALA A 512 -15.84 39.56 6.09
CA ALA A 512 -16.40 38.60 7.03
C ALA A 512 -16.43 39.16 8.46
N GLU A 513 -15.40 39.89 8.88
CA GLU A 513 -15.37 40.55 10.19
C GLU A 513 -16.45 41.62 10.32
N ASP A 514 -16.69 42.37 9.26
CA ASP A 514 -17.78 43.35 9.18
C ASP A 514 -19.16 42.69 9.25
N ALA A 515 -19.31 41.47 8.70
CA ALA A 515 -20.58 40.75 8.63
C ALA A 515 -20.90 39.91 9.88
N PHE A 516 -19.90 39.25 10.46
CA PHE A 516 -20.05 38.22 11.49
C PHE A 516 -19.37 38.56 12.82
N GLY A 517 -18.59 39.65 12.88
CA GLY A 517 -17.81 40.04 14.06
C GLY A 517 -16.34 39.62 13.99
N PRO A 518 -15.52 39.99 14.98
CA PRO A 518 -14.07 39.78 14.94
C PRO A 518 -13.71 38.30 14.84
N ILE A 519 -12.76 37.98 13.96
CA ILE A 519 -12.25 36.63 13.76
C ILE A 519 -10.84 36.57 14.39
N PRO A 520 -10.49 35.53 15.16
CA PRO A 520 -9.13 35.39 15.70
C PRO A 520 -8.08 35.10 14.59
N ARG A 521 -6.81 35.13 14.97
CA ARG A 521 -5.65 34.77 14.15
C ARG A 521 -4.86 33.65 14.85
N PRO A 522 -4.12 32.81 14.12
CA PRO A 522 -3.20 31.84 14.71
C PRO A 522 -2.16 32.52 15.59
N ALA A 523 -1.85 31.88 16.72
CA ALA A 523 -0.69 32.23 17.53
C ALA A 523 0.58 31.62 16.92
N VAL A 524 1.67 32.39 16.88
CA VAL A 524 2.99 31.89 16.46
C VAL A 524 3.49 30.84 17.46
N ARG A 525 3.79 29.63 16.98
CA ARG A 525 4.29 28.50 17.78
C ARG A 525 5.80 28.32 17.60
N ASP A 526 6.51 27.96 18.67
CA ASP A 526 7.95 27.63 18.60
C ASP A 526 8.14 26.21 18.03
N GLY A 527 8.91 26.11 16.95
CA GLY A 527 9.23 24.84 16.28
C GLY A 527 10.50 24.16 16.80
N ALA A 528 11.26 24.75 17.74
CA ALA A 528 12.55 24.22 18.16
C ALA A 528 12.44 22.87 18.93
N PRO A 529 13.27 21.86 18.61
CA PRO A 529 13.40 20.67 19.45
C PRO A 529 14.14 20.94 20.77
N PRO A 530 13.90 20.14 21.82
CA PRO A 530 14.73 20.13 23.01
C PRO A 530 16.22 19.93 22.68
N GLU A 531 17.12 20.62 23.40
CA GLU A 531 18.57 20.62 23.15
C GLU A 531 19.19 19.21 23.14
N GLU A 532 18.77 18.34 24.05
CA GLU A 532 19.21 16.93 24.12
C GLU A 532 18.83 16.12 22.86
N LEU A 533 17.70 16.43 22.22
CA LEU A 533 17.31 15.78 20.97
C LEU A 533 18.18 16.26 19.81
N THR A 534 18.50 17.55 19.75
CA THR A 534 19.37 18.14 18.74
C THR A 534 20.78 17.54 18.77
N GLU A 535 21.39 17.39 19.95
CA GLU A 535 22.74 16.79 20.08
C GLU A 535 22.76 15.33 19.62
N HIS A 536 21.73 14.55 19.98
CA HIS A 536 21.65 13.16 19.57
C HIS A 536 21.46 13.01 18.05
N GLU A 537 20.65 13.88 17.44
CA GLU A 537 20.42 13.89 15.99
C GLU A 537 21.71 14.17 15.23
N GLN A 538 22.46 15.19 15.64
CA GLN A 538 23.76 15.51 15.04
C GLN A 538 24.74 14.33 15.11
N TYR A 539 24.78 13.62 16.24
CA TYR A 539 25.63 12.44 16.38
C TYR A 539 25.24 11.30 15.40
N LEU A 540 23.94 11.10 15.15
CA LEU A 540 23.48 10.09 14.19
C LEU A 540 23.79 10.47 12.75
N ASP A 541 23.70 11.77 12.42
CA ASP A 541 24.04 12.30 11.11
C ASP A 541 25.55 12.13 10.86
N ASP A 542 26.41 12.50 11.84
CA ASP A 542 27.85 12.29 11.77
C ASP A 542 28.23 10.80 11.57
N LEU A 543 27.52 9.89 12.24
CA LEU A 543 27.75 8.45 12.09
C LEU A 543 27.28 7.94 10.72
N THR A 544 26.15 8.44 10.22
CA THR A 544 25.64 8.15 8.88
C THR A 544 26.63 8.62 7.80
N ASP A 545 27.17 9.82 7.95
CA ASP A 545 28.17 10.38 7.04
C ASP A 545 29.45 9.53 7.02
N ARG A 546 29.90 9.06 8.19
CA ARG A 546 31.05 8.13 8.28
C ARG A 546 30.78 6.79 7.59
N LEU A 547 29.57 6.25 7.67
CA LEU A 547 29.20 5.01 6.97
C LEU A 547 29.14 5.19 5.46
N ARG A 548 28.83 6.41 4.99
CA ARG A 548 28.63 6.74 3.58
C ARG A 548 29.84 7.41 2.91
N ASP A 549 30.91 7.65 3.67
CA ASP A 549 32.10 8.32 3.14
C ASP A 549 32.68 7.56 1.93
N GLY A 550 32.80 8.27 0.81
CA GLY A 550 33.28 7.71 -0.46
C GLY A 550 32.30 6.80 -1.22
N ILE A 551 31.06 6.60 -0.74
CA ILE A 551 30.05 5.75 -1.38
C ILE A 551 29.25 6.55 -2.44
N PRO A 552 29.07 6.02 -3.67
CA PRO A 552 28.23 6.67 -4.67
C PRO A 552 26.77 6.87 -4.21
N THR A 553 26.18 8.01 -4.55
CA THR A 553 24.76 8.30 -4.30
C THR A 553 23.82 7.50 -5.21
N GLU A 554 24.29 7.06 -6.39
CA GLU A 554 23.52 6.22 -7.31
C GLU A 554 23.61 4.75 -6.89
N GLU A 555 22.47 4.12 -6.62
CA GLU A 555 22.41 2.73 -6.15
C GLU A 555 23.05 1.74 -7.14
N ALA A 556 22.80 1.89 -8.44
CA ALA A 556 23.36 1.03 -9.48
C ALA A 556 24.89 1.07 -9.57
N ALA A 557 25.53 2.10 -8.99
CA ALA A 557 26.98 2.25 -8.96
C ALA A 557 27.62 1.66 -7.68
N ARG A 558 26.82 1.25 -6.69
CA ARG A 558 27.30 0.71 -5.41
C ARG A 558 27.61 -0.79 -5.53
N SER A 559 28.68 -1.21 -4.89
CA SER A 559 28.92 -2.62 -4.55
C SER A 559 27.97 -3.08 -3.44
N GLU A 560 27.86 -4.40 -3.22
CA GLU A 560 27.03 -4.98 -2.16
C GLU A 560 27.41 -4.44 -0.76
N GLU A 561 28.71 -4.26 -0.50
CA GLU A 561 29.22 -3.72 0.76
C GLU A 561 28.84 -2.24 0.95
N GLU A 562 28.94 -1.46 -0.12
CA GLU A 562 28.56 -0.05 -0.12
C GLU A 562 27.05 0.13 0.07
N SER A 563 26.23 -0.70 -0.59
CA SER A 563 24.77 -0.72 -0.40
C SER A 563 24.40 -1.11 1.04
N ALA A 564 25.10 -2.07 1.64
CA ALA A 564 24.88 -2.46 3.03
C ALA A 564 25.24 -1.32 4.02
N CYS A 565 26.36 -0.63 3.83
CA CYS A 565 26.71 0.54 4.64
C CYS A 565 25.70 1.69 4.47
N TRP A 566 25.24 1.93 3.24
CA TRP A 566 24.23 2.94 2.95
C TRP A 566 22.92 2.65 3.68
N LEU A 567 22.43 1.41 3.57
CA LEU A 567 21.24 0.91 4.22
C LEU A 567 21.36 0.98 5.75
N LEU A 568 22.52 0.63 6.32
CA LEU A 568 22.74 0.74 7.77
C LEU A 568 22.61 2.19 8.26
N GLY A 569 23.08 3.17 7.47
CA GLY A 569 22.83 4.58 7.72
C GLY A 569 21.35 4.93 7.75
N ASP A 570 20.55 4.42 6.80
CA ASP A 570 19.09 4.65 6.79
C ASP A 570 18.39 3.98 7.97
N LEU A 571 18.87 2.82 8.41
CA LEU A 571 18.30 2.06 9.52
C LEU A 571 18.54 2.73 10.89
N LEU A 572 19.55 3.59 11.04
CA LEU A 572 19.82 4.31 12.30
C LEU A 572 18.65 5.21 12.73
N GLN A 573 17.95 5.81 11.76
CA GLN A 573 16.79 6.68 12.01
C GLN A 573 15.44 5.92 11.96
N TRP A 574 15.45 4.61 11.67
CA TRP A 574 14.24 3.83 11.44
C TRP A 574 13.23 3.89 12.60
N HIS A 575 13.67 3.61 13.83
CA HIS A 575 12.79 3.61 15.00
C HIS A 575 12.17 4.99 15.27
N ARG A 576 12.96 6.06 15.06
CA ARG A 576 12.49 7.44 15.19
C ARG A 576 11.39 7.72 14.17
N ARG A 577 11.65 7.46 12.88
CA ARG A 577 10.65 7.66 11.80
C ARG A 577 9.37 6.90 12.10
N GLU A 578 9.47 5.64 12.52
CA GLU A 578 8.32 4.80 12.84
C GLU A 578 7.50 5.33 14.04
N ALA A 579 8.17 5.94 15.04
CA ALA A 579 7.51 6.54 16.20
C ALA A 579 6.89 7.92 15.92
N LYS A 580 7.47 8.73 15.00
CA LYS A 580 7.07 10.13 14.74
C LYS A 580 5.56 10.31 14.51
N PRO A 581 4.89 9.58 13.59
CA PRO A 581 3.46 9.74 13.34
C PRO A 581 2.60 9.48 14.58
N GLY A 582 2.98 8.49 15.39
CA GLY A 582 2.29 8.19 16.64
C GLY A 582 2.45 9.30 17.68
N TRP A 583 3.62 9.93 17.76
CA TRP A 583 3.83 11.10 18.60
C TRP A 583 3.03 12.32 18.11
N TRP A 584 3.00 12.59 16.81
CA TRP A 584 2.19 13.68 16.25
C TRP A 584 0.71 13.50 16.55
N LEU A 585 0.16 12.30 16.33
CA LEU A 585 -1.23 11.99 16.67
C LEU A 585 -1.50 12.09 18.16
N PHE A 586 -0.56 11.65 19.01
CA PHE A 586 -0.70 11.77 20.45
C PHE A 586 -0.78 13.23 20.88
N PHE A 587 0.13 14.09 20.41
CA PHE A 587 0.13 15.51 20.77
C PHE A 587 -1.04 16.27 20.16
N HIS A 588 -1.44 15.96 18.92
CA HIS A 588 -2.66 16.51 18.32
C HIS A 588 -3.89 16.20 19.17
N ARG A 589 -4.04 14.95 19.61
CA ARG A 589 -5.13 14.54 20.51
C ARG A 589 -5.08 15.23 21.87
N VAL A 590 -3.89 15.47 22.41
CA VAL A 590 -3.73 16.11 23.73
C VAL A 590 -3.95 17.62 23.65
N ARG A 591 -3.54 18.27 22.55
CA ARG A 591 -3.41 19.74 22.47
C ARG A 591 -4.48 20.42 21.64
N ASP A 592 -4.96 19.75 20.59
CA ASP A 592 -5.78 20.39 19.55
C ASP A 592 -7.21 19.79 19.46
N MET A 593 -7.51 18.72 20.21
CA MET A 593 -8.83 18.05 20.22
C MET A 593 -9.60 18.29 21.52
N VAL A 594 -10.91 18.49 21.40
CA VAL A 594 -11.84 18.62 22.55
C VAL A 594 -12.62 17.32 22.80
N ASP A 595 -13.35 17.25 23.94
CA ASP A 595 -14.06 16.04 24.39
C ASP A 595 -15.04 15.46 23.33
N GLU A 596 -15.64 16.33 22.51
CA GLU A 596 -16.56 15.94 21.43
C GLU A 596 -15.84 15.29 20.24
N ASP A 597 -14.62 15.74 19.92
CA ASP A 597 -13.83 15.21 18.80
C ASP A 597 -13.41 13.75 19.02
N PHE A 598 -13.20 13.33 20.27
CA PHE A 598 -12.81 11.94 20.59
C PHE A 598 -13.93 10.92 20.33
N VAL A 599 -15.18 11.37 20.20
CA VAL A 599 -16.30 10.50 19.81
C VAL A 599 -16.22 10.16 18.31
N ASP A 600 -15.70 11.09 17.51
CA ASP A 600 -15.56 10.96 16.06
C ASP A 600 -14.17 10.42 15.63
N ASP A 601 -13.16 10.43 16.51
CA ASP A 601 -11.86 9.78 16.27
C ASP A 601 -11.96 8.25 16.50
N PRO A 602 -11.77 7.43 15.44
CA PRO A 602 -11.94 5.98 15.51
C PRO A 602 -10.92 5.24 16.36
N ASP A 603 -9.93 5.93 16.94
CA ASP A 603 -8.92 5.36 17.82
C ASP A 603 -9.21 5.63 19.31
N CYS A 604 -10.10 6.57 19.61
CA CYS A 604 -10.33 7.11 20.95
C CYS A 604 -11.69 6.67 21.51
N ILE A 605 -11.92 6.91 22.81
CA ILE A 605 -13.26 6.84 23.41
C ILE A 605 -13.52 8.16 24.09
N GLY A 606 -14.49 8.94 23.61
CA GLY A 606 -14.98 10.16 24.25
C GLY A 606 -16.20 9.93 25.13
N GLY A 607 -16.50 10.89 26.02
CA GLY A 607 -17.77 10.94 26.76
C GLY A 607 -17.91 9.93 27.90
N LEU A 608 -16.82 9.56 28.57
CA LEU A 608 -16.81 8.59 29.66
C LEU A 608 -17.43 9.13 30.94
N THR A 609 -18.33 8.33 31.51
CA THR A 609 -18.93 8.55 32.83
C THR A 609 -18.49 7.44 33.79
N TYR A 610 -17.86 7.81 34.90
CA TYR A 610 -17.44 6.85 35.93
C TYR A 610 -18.63 6.26 36.70
N GLU A 611 -18.72 4.92 36.77
CA GLU A 611 -19.80 4.21 37.46
C GLU A 611 -19.41 3.70 38.86
N GLY A 612 -18.15 3.32 39.07
CA GLY A 612 -17.69 2.81 40.36
C GLY A 612 -16.67 1.67 40.26
N VAL A 613 -16.32 1.08 41.41
CA VAL A 613 -15.44 -0.09 41.49
C VAL A 613 -16.25 -1.37 41.28
N VAL A 614 -15.87 -2.18 40.29
CA VAL A 614 -16.55 -3.44 39.91
C VAL A 614 -15.76 -4.69 40.30
N GLY A 615 -14.53 -4.54 40.77
CA GLY A 615 -13.71 -5.66 41.24
C GLY A 615 -12.35 -5.23 41.78
N THR A 616 -11.56 -6.20 42.23
CA THR A 616 -10.17 -5.97 42.69
C THR A 616 -9.25 -7.07 42.16
N VAL A 617 -8.01 -6.71 41.85
CA VAL A 617 -6.95 -7.64 41.44
C VAL A 617 -5.69 -7.31 42.22
N LYS A 618 -5.27 -8.23 43.09
CA LYS A 618 -4.13 -8.02 44.01
C LYS A 618 -4.33 -6.76 44.87
N LYS A 619 -3.52 -5.70 44.66
CA LYS A 619 -3.60 -4.40 45.35
C LYS A 619 -4.22 -3.29 44.47
N SER A 620 -4.86 -3.67 43.37
CA SER A 620 -5.45 -2.74 42.39
C SER A 620 -6.97 -2.88 42.37
N GLU A 621 -7.66 -1.79 42.07
CA GLU A 621 -9.11 -1.73 41.90
C GLU A 621 -9.46 -1.72 40.42
N ILE A 622 -10.57 -2.35 40.05
CA ILE A 622 -11.14 -2.30 38.69
C ILE A 622 -12.28 -1.28 38.71
N HIS A 623 -12.13 -0.22 37.95
CA HIS A 623 -13.08 0.89 37.84
C HIS A 623 -13.85 0.78 36.52
N ARG A 624 -15.17 0.87 36.57
CA ARG A 624 -16.03 0.86 35.38
C ARG A 624 -16.42 2.26 34.95
N TYR A 625 -16.46 2.45 33.65
CA TYR A 625 -16.93 3.67 32.98
C TYR A 625 -17.94 3.29 31.90
N ARG A 626 -18.86 4.21 31.61
CA ARG A 626 -19.86 4.11 30.55
C ARG A 626 -19.58 5.15 29.45
N PHE A 627 -19.82 4.79 28.20
CA PHE A 627 -19.74 5.66 27.03
C PHE A 627 -20.89 5.36 26.07
N GLU A 628 -21.27 6.31 25.23
CA GLU A 628 -22.23 6.08 24.14
C GLU A 628 -21.57 5.23 23.03
N PRO A 629 -22.30 4.28 22.40
CA PRO A 629 -21.73 3.44 21.35
C PRO A 629 -21.05 4.26 20.25
N GLN A 630 -19.75 4.04 20.07
CA GLN A 630 -18.87 4.77 19.15
C GLN A 630 -17.78 3.83 18.59
N ASP A 631 -17.18 4.19 17.46
CA ASP A 631 -16.06 3.42 16.88
C ASP A 631 -14.76 3.75 17.63
N HIS A 632 -14.04 2.73 18.11
CA HIS A 632 -12.75 2.93 18.78
C HIS A 632 -11.77 1.77 18.54
N LYS A 633 -10.45 2.02 18.72
CA LYS A 633 -9.41 0.98 18.71
C LYS A 633 -8.95 0.53 20.08
N ILE A 634 -9.52 1.08 21.16
CA ILE A 634 -9.18 0.68 22.53
C ILE A 634 -9.60 -0.77 22.81
N ARG A 635 -8.69 -1.60 23.33
CA ARG A 635 -8.90 -3.04 23.55
C ARG A 635 -8.49 -3.47 24.94
N ARG A 636 -9.06 -4.59 25.41
CA ARG A 636 -8.57 -5.30 26.60
C ARG A 636 -7.10 -5.68 26.43
N GLY A 637 -6.32 -5.55 27.51
CA GLY A 637 -4.93 -6.00 27.56
C GLY A 637 -3.89 -4.89 27.30
N GLN A 638 -4.31 -3.65 27.13
CA GLN A 638 -3.41 -2.51 26.90
C GLN A 638 -3.62 -1.41 27.94
N TYR A 639 -2.66 -0.50 28.02
CA TYR A 639 -2.84 0.77 28.74
C TYR A 639 -3.50 1.80 27.82
N SER A 640 -4.31 2.67 28.41
CA SER A 640 -4.88 3.84 27.73
C SER A 640 -4.53 5.10 28.51
N TYR A 641 -4.51 6.23 27.82
CA TYR A 641 -4.08 7.51 28.38
C TYR A 641 -5.27 8.47 28.50
N ASP A 642 -5.22 9.32 29.52
CA ASP A 642 -6.14 10.43 29.70
C ASP A 642 -5.55 11.66 29.00
N PRO A 643 -6.18 12.20 27.93
CA PRO A 643 -5.66 13.37 27.24
C PRO A 643 -5.53 14.59 28.17
N ALA A 644 -6.35 14.69 29.22
CA ALA A 644 -6.32 15.83 30.15
C ALA A 644 -5.14 15.78 31.13
N THR A 645 -4.53 14.61 31.36
CA THR A 645 -3.42 14.45 32.31
C THR A 645 -2.13 14.00 31.64
N GLU A 646 -2.17 13.66 30.36
CA GLU A 646 -1.06 13.09 29.57
C GLU A 646 -0.47 11.79 30.17
N ASP A 647 -1.22 11.13 31.07
CA ASP A 647 -0.74 9.99 31.84
C ASP A 647 -1.70 8.80 31.70
N SER A 648 -1.24 7.63 32.12
CA SER A 648 -1.98 6.38 32.06
C SER A 648 -3.28 6.47 32.89
N ALA A 649 -4.41 6.38 32.20
CA ALA A 649 -5.73 6.30 32.83
C ALA A 649 -5.94 4.96 33.57
N GLY A 650 -5.19 3.92 33.15
CA GLY A 650 -5.22 2.58 33.71
C GLY A 650 -5.06 1.49 32.66
N PHE A 651 -5.01 0.24 33.12
CA PHE A 651 -4.91 -0.93 32.25
C PHE A 651 -6.29 -1.47 31.90
N VAL A 652 -6.62 -1.61 30.62
CA VAL A 652 -7.95 -2.03 30.15
C VAL A 652 -8.17 -3.52 30.44
N MET A 653 -9.12 -3.82 31.33
CA MET A 653 -9.50 -5.17 31.74
C MET A 653 -10.63 -5.76 30.89
N GLY A 654 -11.45 -4.91 30.28
CA GLY A 654 -12.58 -5.30 29.44
C GLY A 654 -13.23 -4.10 28.77
N VAL A 655 -13.79 -4.34 27.59
CA VAL A 655 -14.64 -3.39 26.86
C VAL A 655 -15.87 -4.16 26.38
N ASP A 656 -17.04 -3.56 26.54
CA ASP A 656 -18.31 -4.06 26.02
C ASP A 656 -18.92 -2.97 25.14
N ASP A 657 -18.67 -3.06 23.83
CA ASP A 657 -19.13 -2.07 22.85
C ASP A 657 -20.66 -2.06 22.69
N ALA A 658 -21.33 -3.17 23.03
CA ALA A 658 -22.79 -3.29 22.91
C ALA A 658 -23.50 -2.57 24.07
N GLU A 659 -22.96 -2.71 25.28
CA GLU A 659 -23.49 -2.06 26.49
C GLU A 659 -22.85 -0.69 26.76
N GLY A 660 -21.83 -0.31 25.99
CA GLY A 660 -21.09 0.95 26.11
C GLY A 660 -20.31 1.06 27.42
N THR A 661 -19.55 0.01 27.80
CA THR A 661 -18.79 0.03 29.07
C THR A 661 -17.32 -0.36 28.90
N ILE A 662 -16.46 0.24 29.73
CA ILE A 662 -15.02 -0.07 29.79
C ILE A 662 -14.55 -0.19 31.24
N ASP A 663 -13.74 -1.21 31.51
CA ASP A 663 -13.21 -1.52 32.84
C ASP A 663 -11.69 -1.24 32.88
N LEU A 664 -11.24 -0.32 33.72
CA LEU A 664 -9.83 0.05 33.90
C LEU A 664 -9.30 -0.42 35.26
N ARG A 665 -8.19 -1.17 35.26
CA ARG A 665 -7.43 -1.51 36.47
C ARG A 665 -6.49 -0.37 36.83
N ARG A 666 -6.65 0.15 38.05
CA ARG A 666 -5.86 1.26 38.60
C ARG A 666 -5.26 0.85 39.95
N GLY A 667 -4.09 1.37 40.29
CA GLY A 667 -3.50 1.12 41.63
C GLY A 667 -4.38 1.72 42.72
N ALA A 668 -4.55 1.03 43.87
CA ALA A 668 -5.41 1.50 44.95
C ALA A 668 -4.98 2.85 45.59
N THR A 669 -3.78 3.34 45.27
CA THR A 669 -3.27 4.65 45.69
C THR A 669 -3.11 5.63 44.53
N SER A 670 -3.64 5.32 43.35
CA SER A 670 -3.56 6.21 42.20
C SER A 670 -4.26 7.54 42.52
N GLN A 671 -3.57 8.66 42.30
CA GLN A 671 -4.15 10.01 42.43
C GLN A 671 -4.55 10.61 41.08
N VAL A 672 -4.36 9.86 39.99
CA VAL A 672 -4.77 10.28 38.65
C VAL A 672 -6.31 10.47 38.64
N PRO A 673 -6.84 11.60 38.15
CA PRO A 673 -8.28 11.82 37.97
C PRO A 673 -8.99 10.70 37.21
N HIS A 674 -10.30 10.62 37.33
CA HIS A 674 -11.10 9.71 36.50
C HIS A 674 -11.23 10.31 35.08
N PRO A 675 -10.87 9.57 34.03
CA PRO A 675 -10.87 10.09 32.67
C PRO A 675 -12.28 10.39 32.18
N ARG A 676 -12.43 11.45 31.39
CA ARG A 676 -13.62 11.72 30.57
C ARG A 676 -13.46 11.24 29.13
N SER A 677 -12.22 11.09 28.68
CA SER A 677 -11.87 10.59 27.37
C SER A 677 -10.66 9.68 27.49
N LEU A 678 -10.51 8.75 26.56
CA LEU A 678 -9.38 7.84 26.48
C LEU A 678 -8.76 7.91 25.10
N ILE A 679 -7.45 8.13 25.07
CA ILE A 679 -6.63 8.10 23.86
C ILE A 679 -5.67 6.89 23.91
N PRO A 680 -5.17 6.42 22.74
CA PRO A 680 -4.12 5.41 22.68
C PRO A 680 -2.86 5.82 23.45
N CYS A 681 -2.06 4.84 23.87
CA CYS A 681 -0.77 5.14 24.49
C CYS A 681 0.20 5.79 23.48
N PRO A 682 1.15 6.61 23.94
CA PRO A 682 2.22 7.10 23.09
C PRO A 682 3.06 5.92 22.55
N PRO A 683 3.85 6.14 21.48
CA PRO A 683 4.76 5.12 20.94
C PRO A 683 5.64 4.46 22.02
N LEU A 684 5.92 3.16 21.84
CA LEU A 684 6.76 2.40 22.77
C LEU A 684 8.19 2.96 22.79
N ARG A 685 8.81 2.96 23.97
CA ARG A 685 10.22 3.36 24.11
C ARG A 685 11.12 2.34 23.40
N ASP A 686 12.04 2.81 22.58
CA ASP A 686 12.87 2.03 21.63
C ASP A 686 14.37 2.20 21.87
N ARG A 687 14.75 2.78 23.01
CA ARG A 687 16.13 3.14 23.35
C ARG A 687 17.12 1.98 23.19
N GLU A 688 16.82 0.81 23.77
CA GLU A 688 17.74 -0.34 23.73
C GLU A 688 18.00 -0.80 22.29
N GLN A 689 16.99 -0.74 21.42
CA GLN A 689 17.11 -1.10 20.01
C GLN A 689 17.96 -0.10 19.23
N ARG A 690 17.74 1.20 19.49
CA ARG A 690 18.53 2.29 18.88
C ARG A 690 19.99 2.21 19.32
N ASP A 691 20.23 2.11 20.62
CA ASP A 691 21.58 1.98 21.20
C ASP A 691 22.30 0.75 20.57
N ALA A 692 21.61 -0.37 20.40
CA ALA A 692 22.17 -1.56 19.76
C ALA A 692 22.51 -1.39 18.27
N LEU A 693 21.70 -0.65 17.50
CA LEU A 693 21.99 -0.35 16.10
C LEU A 693 23.15 0.63 15.96
N ILE A 694 23.22 1.63 16.85
CA ILE A 694 24.34 2.57 16.93
C ILE A 694 25.64 1.81 17.17
N GLU A 695 25.68 0.89 18.15
CA GLU A 695 26.86 0.06 18.41
C GLU A 695 27.30 -0.75 17.15
N LEU A 696 26.35 -1.36 16.45
CA LEU A 696 26.63 -2.08 15.20
C LEU A 696 27.18 -1.15 14.11
N ALA A 697 26.58 0.03 13.95
CA ALA A 697 26.99 1.04 12.98
C ALA A 697 28.37 1.61 13.29
N GLU A 698 28.67 1.90 14.55
CA GLU A 698 30.01 2.33 14.99
C GLU A 698 31.06 1.27 14.66
N TRP A 699 30.75 -0.01 14.95
CA TRP A 699 31.65 -1.11 14.62
C TRP A 699 31.89 -1.22 13.12
N VAL A 700 30.84 -1.14 12.30
CA VAL A 700 30.95 -1.20 10.82
C VAL A 700 31.72 0.00 10.27
N ALA A 701 31.49 1.20 10.79
CA ALA A 701 32.20 2.41 10.37
C ALA A 701 33.70 2.35 10.70
N GLU A 702 34.09 1.67 11.78
CA GLU A 702 35.51 1.52 12.18
C GLU A 702 36.21 0.37 11.45
N HIS A 703 35.52 -0.75 11.20
CA HIS A 703 36.15 -1.99 10.74
C HIS A 703 35.81 -2.38 9.30
N GLY A 704 34.71 -1.87 8.75
CA GLY A 704 34.12 -2.29 7.47
C GLY A 704 33.09 -3.42 7.63
N VAL A 705 32.05 -3.42 6.78
CA VAL A 705 30.89 -4.30 6.91
C VAL A 705 31.22 -5.79 6.77
N ASP A 706 32.25 -6.16 5.99
CA ASP A 706 32.65 -7.55 5.80
C ASP A 706 33.88 -7.99 6.60
N ALA A 707 34.40 -7.15 7.51
CA ALA A 707 35.56 -7.52 8.32
C ALA A 707 35.30 -8.72 9.24
N GLU A 708 36.35 -9.42 9.69
CA GLU A 708 36.21 -10.43 10.74
C GLU A 708 35.91 -9.75 12.08
N GLY A 709 35.03 -10.34 12.90
CA GLY A 709 34.75 -9.82 14.25
C GLY A 709 33.30 -9.95 14.68
N GLU A 710 32.86 -9.06 15.56
CA GLU A 710 31.56 -9.10 16.25
C GLU A 710 30.37 -8.83 15.29
N TRP A 711 29.16 -9.10 15.79
CA TRP A 711 27.89 -9.00 15.04
C TRP A 711 27.85 -9.72 13.69
N ARG A 712 28.67 -10.76 13.52
CA ARG A 712 28.88 -11.36 12.21
C ARG A 712 27.59 -11.87 11.55
N ALA A 713 26.67 -12.48 12.30
CA ALA A 713 25.39 -12.93 11.75
C ALA A 713 24.47 -11.76 11.33
N GLY A 714 24.51 -10.64 12.07
CA GLY A 714 23.79 -9.42 11.70
C GLY A 714 24.37 -8.76 10.44
N ARG A 715 25.69 -8.73 10.30
CA ARG A 715 26.36 -8.19 9.10
C ARG A 715 26.14 -9.07 7.86
N ASP A 716 26.18 -10.39 8.00
CA ASP A 716 25.80 -11.31 6.93
C ASP A 716 24.34 -11.09 6.47
N LEU A 717 23.43 -10.84 7.42
CA LEU A 717 22.04 -10.51 7.13
C LEU A 717 21.93 -9.15 6.41
N LEU A 718 22.63 -8.12 6.88
CA LEU A 718 22.65 -6.80 6.25
C LEU A 718 23.15 -6.89 4.79
N LEU A 719 24.15 -7.74 4.52
CA LEU A 719 24.66 -8.02 3.17
C LEU A 719 23.77 -8.98 2.35
N ALA A 720 22.65 -9.48 2.90
CA ALA A 720 21.78 -10.50 2.30
C ALA A 720 22.53 -11.75 1.80
N ARG A 721 23.63 -12.13 2.47
CA ARG A 721 24.51 -13.22 2.02
C ARG A 721 23.88 -14.59 2.19
N SER A 722 24.31 -15.52 1.33
CA SER A 722 24.05 -16.94 1.53
C SER A 722 24.62 -17.39 2.90
N PRO A 723 23.91 -18.25 3.65
CA PRO A 723 24.35 -18.69 4.97
C PRO A 723 25.72 -19.36 4.90
N ARG A 724 26.65 -18.90 5.75
CA ARG A 724 27.97 -19.53 5.90
C ARG A 724 27.85 -20.77 6.77
N VAL A 725 28.12 -21.91 6.15
CA VAL A 725 28.02 -23.24 6.75
C VAL A 725 29.37 -23.93 6.61
N PHE A 726 29.86 -24.55 7.69
CA PHE A 726 31.13 -25.26 7.66
C PHE A 726 31.15 -26.33 6.55
N ASN A 727 32.28 -26.43 5.83
CA ASN A 727 32.52 -27.41 4.76
C ASN A 727 31.57 -27.32 3.54
N ARG A 728 31.01 -26.14 3.27
CA ARG A 728 30.16 -25.88 2.10
C ARG A 728 30.76 -24.79 1.20
N ARG A 729 30.57 -24.93 -0.12
CA ARG A 729 30.89 -23.88 -1.10
C ARG A 729 29.71 -22.92 -1.22
N GLU A 730 30.01 -21.62 -1.16
CA GLU A 730 29.06 -20.54 -1.38
C GLU A 730 28.37 -20.62 -2.75
N GLY A 731 27.13 -20.14 -2.85
CA GLY A 731 26.34 -20.10 -4.09
C GLY A 731 25.81 -21.47 -4.57
N THR A 732 25.94 -22.53 -3.78
CA THR A 732 25.31 -23.83 -4.08
C THR A 732 23.88 -23.89 -3.52
N THR A 733 23.08 -24.91 -3.84
CA THR A 733 21.77 -25.13 -3.19
C THR A 733 21.96 -25.63 -1.76
N LEU A 734 21.12 -25.19 -0.82
CA LEU A 734 21.26 -25.50 0.62
C LEU A 734 20.77 -26.89 0.97
N ALA A 735 19.63 -27.28 0.41
CA ALA A 735 19.08 -28.63 0.50
C ALA A 735 19.63 -29.51 -0.63
N GLY A 736 19.85 -30.79 -0.31
CA GLY A 736 20.13 -31.81 -1.33
C GLY A 736 18.87 -32.16 -2.16
N PRO A 737 19.01 -32.79 -3.34
CA PRO A 737 17.89 -33.05 -4.26
C PRO A 737 16.75 -33.93 -3.69
N GLU A 738 17.05 -34.80 -2.72
CA GLU A 738 16.08 -35.69 -2.06
C GLU A 738 15.89 -35.34 -0.57
N GLU A 739 16.53 -34.27 -0.10
CA GLU A 739 16.49 -33.87 1.31
C GLU A 739 15.28 -32.98 1.55
N THR A 740 14.44 -33.34 2.53
CA THR A 740 13.32 -32.48 2.90
C THR A 740 13.82 -31.17 3.53
N PRO A 741 13.07 -30.06 3.44
CA PRO A 741 13.47 -28.80 4.07
C PRO A 741 13.71 -28.92 5.59
N LEU A 742 12.98 -29.80 6.29
CA LEU A 742 13.20 -30.10 7.70
C LEU A 742 14.55 -30.79 7.95
N GLU A 743 14.90 -31.79 7.15
CA GLU A 743 16.19 -32.48 7.25
C GLU A 743 17.35 -31.52 6.96
N ALA A 744 17.20 -30.68 5.93
CA ALA A 744 18.15 -29.63 5.60
C ALA A 744 18.32 -28.65 6.77
N ALA A 745 17.25 -28.15 7.37
CA ALA A 745 17.32 -27.25 8.52
C ALA A 745 18.04 -27.89 9.71
N ARG A 746 17.71 -29.15 10.05
CA ARG A 746 18.36 -29.90 11.15
C ARG A 746 19.84 -30.18 10.90
N ARG A 747 20.26 -30.32 9.64
CA ARG A 747 21.67 -30.48 9.24
C ARG A 747 22.42 -29.16 9.25
N LEU A 748 21.82 -28.10 8.71
CA LEU A 748 22.47 -26.81 8.43
C LEU A 748 22.63 -25.96 9.69
N VAL A 749 21.59 -25.82 10.52
CA VAL A 749 21.61 -24.90 11.67
C VAL A 749 22.76 -25.19 12.65
N PRO A 750 23.03 -26.45 13.06
CA PRO A 750 24.17 -26.75 13.93
C PRO A 750 25.54 -26.47 13.32
N GLN A 751 25.61 -26.27 11.99
CA GLN A 751 26.84 -26.04 11.23
C GLN A 751 27.01 -24.58 10.77
N LEU A 752 26.13 -23.67 11.21
CA LEU A 752 26.26 -22.25 10.93
C LEU A 752 27.55 -21.69 11.55
N ALA A 753 28.32 -20.97 10.73
CA ALA A 753 29.59 -20.36 11.11
C ALA A 753 29.37 -18.86 11.42
N SER A 754 28.68 -18.58 12.53
CA SER A 754 28.28 -17.24 12.96
C SER A 754 27.57 -16.45 11.84
N SER A 755 26.47 -17.02 11.34
CA SER A 755 25.76 -16.56 10.14
C SER A 755 24.25 -16.61 10.33
N CYS A 756 23.49 -16.23 9.30
CA CYS A 756 22.04 -16.15 9.30
C CYS A 756 21.43 -17.17 8.32
N LEU A 757 20.50 -18.01 8.79
CA LEU A 757 19.71 -18.90 7.91
C LEU A 757 18.26 -18.42 7.84
N ALA A 758 17.79 -18.09 6.64
CA ALA A 758 16.40 -17.78 6.37
C ALA A 758 15.60 -19.04 6.00
N VAL A 759 14.41 -19.17 6.59
CA VAL A 759 13.46 -20.23 6.33
C VAL A 759 12.10 -19.60 6.05
N GLN A 760 11.70 -19.59 4.77
CA GLN A 760 10.38 -19.17 4.36
C GLN A 760 9.42 -20.35 4.45
N GLY A 761 8.36 -20.21 5.22
CA GLY A 761 7.33 -21.23 5.29
C GLY A 761 5.93 -20.69 4.97
N PRO A 762 5.35 -21.08 3.83
CA PRO A 762 3.97 -20.77 3.49
C PRO A 762 2.93 -21.23 4.56
N PRO A 763 1.67 -20.81 4.45
CA PRO A 763 0.59 -21.24 5.34
C PRO A 763 0.47 -22.76 5.48
N GLY A 764 0.54 -23.25 6.72
CA GLY A 764 0.45 -24.68 7.02
C GLY A 764 1.68 -25.51 6.64
N ALA A 765 2.78 -24.89 6.22
CA ALA A 765 4.02 -25.60 5.85
C ALA A 765 4.86 -26.07 7.05
N GLY A 766 4.41 -25.80 8.28
CA GLY A 766 5.07 -26.30 9.50
C GLY A 766 6.28 -25.49 9.95
N LYS A 767 6.31 -24.17 9.74
CA LYS A 767 7.37 -23.26 10.25
C LYS A 767 7.74 -23.52 11.70
N THR A 768 6.74 -23.42 12.58
CA THR A 768 6.88 -23.60 14.03
C THR A 768 7.30 -25.03 14.39
N PHE A 769 6.81 -26.02 13.63
CA PHE A 769 7.20 -27.43 13.78
C PHE A 769 8.68 -27.64 13.44
N THR A 770 9.15 -27.08 12.32
CA THR A 770 10.58 -27.10 11.93
C THR A 770 11.44 -26.40 12.98
N GLY A 771 11.04 -25.20 13.41
CA GLY A 771 11.72 -24.47 14.49
C GLY A 771 11.83 -25.30 15.77
N ALA A 772 10.73 -25.89 16.22
CA ALA A 772 10.69 -26.74 17.42
C ALA A 772 11.65 -27.92 17.35
N HIS A 773 11.68 -28.64 16.23
CA HIS A 773 12.59 -29.77 16.03
C HIS A 773 14.07 -29.36 16.09
N VAL A 774 14.43 -28.26 15.43
CA VAL A 774 15.81 -27.75 15.41
C VAL A 774 16.21 -27.22 16.80
N ILE A 775 15.35 -26.47 17.48
CA ILE A 775 15.61 -25.94 18.82
C ILE A 775 15.88 -27.08 19.81
N LEU A 776 15.08 -28.15 19.79
CA LEU A 776 15.30 -29.31 20.65
C LEU A 776 16.61 -30.04 20.34
N ASP A 777 16.98 -30.15 19.06
CA ASP A 777 18.27 -30.74 18.66
C ASP A 777 19.46 -29.91 19.19
N LEU A 778 19.36 -28.58 19.15
CA LEU A 778 20.36 -27.65 19.70
C LEU A 778 20.45 -27.75 21.23
N ILE A 779 19.32 -27.74 21.93
CA ILE A 779 19.28 -27.89 23.40
C ILE A 779 19.91 -29.22 23.81
N LYS A 780 19.61 -30.31 23.10
CA LYS A 780 20.19 -31.63 23.32
C LYS A 780 21.70 -31.66 23.06
N ALA A 781 22.19 -30.83 22.13
CA ALA A 781 23.62 -30.59 21.91
C ALA A 781 24.26 -29.64 22.95
N GLY A 782 23.51 -29.19 23.96
CA GLY A 782 23.98 -28.34 25.05
C GLY A 782 24.00 -26.83 24.74
N LYS A 783 23.50 -26.44 23.58
CA LYS A 783 23.48 -25.05 23.10
C LYS A 783 22.41 -24.22 23.84
N ARG A 784 22.71 -22.93 24.01
CA ARG A 784 21.77 -21.92 24.52
C ARG A 784 21.00 -21.34 23.35
N VAL A 785 19.68 -21.29 23.46
CA VAL A 785 18.79 -20.87 22.40
C VAL A 785 17.88 -19.75 22.88
N GLY A 786 17.84 -18.66 22.12
CA GLY A 786 16.91 -17.55 22.27
C GLY A 786 15.75 -17.66 21.28
N VAL A 787 14.58 -17.18 21.69
CA VAL A 787 13.41 -16.99 20.80
C VAL A 787 12.92 -15.54 20.91
N THR A 788 12.71 -14.92 19.77
CA THR A 788 12.09 -13.60 19.64
C THR A 788 11.03 -13.59 18.54
N ALA A 789 10.07 -12.68 18.65
CA ALA A 789 9.07 -12.39 17.63
C ALA A 789 8.48 -10.98 17.90
N LEU A 790 7.60 -10.51 17.02
CA LEU A 790 6.93 -9.22 17.16
C LEU A 790 6.04 -9.13 18.43
N SER A 791 5.42 -10.23 18.86
CA SER A 791 4.50 -10.25 20.00
C SER A 791 4.73 -11.44 20.94
N HIS A 792 4.33 -11.29 22.20
CA HIS A 792 4.35 -12.39 23.19
C HIS A 792 3.45 -13.57 22.78
N ALA A 793 2.36 -13.32 22.05
CA ALA A 793 1.48 -14.36 21.53
C ALA A 793 2.16 -15.25 20.48
N ALA A 794 2.93 -14.65 19.55
CA ALA A 794 3.72 -15.40 18.57
C ALA A 794 4.79 -16.25 19.27
N ILE A 795 5.54 -15.65 20.21
CA ILE A 795 6.53 -16.38 21.04
C ILE A 795 5.88 -17.57 21.74
N SER A 796 4.73 -17.36 22.39
CA SER A 796 4.03 -18.41 23.13
C SER A 796 3.55 -19.54 22.22
N THR A 797 3.23 -19.26 20.95
CA THR A 797 2.84 -20.27 19.97
C THR A 797 4.01 -21.21 19.66
N LEU A 798 5.21 -20.66 19.42
CA LEU A 798 6.41 -21.47 19.22
C LEU A 798 6.80 -22.26 20.47
N LEU A 799 6.73 -21.67 21.66
CA LEU A 799 7.01 -22.37 22.92
C LEU A 799 6.06 -23.56 23.15
N LYS A 800 4.77 -23.41 22.82
CA LYS A 800 3.79 -24.51 22.90
C LYS A 800 4.12 -25.64 21.94
N GLU A 801 4.53 -25.32 20.70
CA GLU A 801 4.92 -26.36 19.74
C GLU A 801 6.23 -27.05 20.14
N ILE A 802 7.21 -26.32 20.69
CA ILE A 802 8.43 -26.91 21.27
C ILE A 802 8.07 -27.94 22.35
N ALA A 803 7.17 -27.58 23.26
CA ALA A 803 6.75 -28.48 24.33
C ALA A 803 6.02 -29.73 23.83
N LYS A 804 5.14 -29.56 22.84
CA LYS A 804 4.44 -30.66 22.18
C LYS A 804 5.41 -31.62 21.48
N VAL A 805 6.34 -31.08 20.67
CA VAL A 805 7.35 -31.90 19.98
C VAL A 805 8.29 -32.58 20.98
N ALA A 806 8.65 -31.91 22.08
CA ALA A 806 9.46 -32.52 23.13
C ALA A 806 8.75 -33.73 23.75
N LEU A 807 7.45 -33.61 24.04
CA LEU A 807 6.63 -34.71 24.54
C LEU A 807 6.59 -35.88 23.54
N ASP A 808 6.35 -35.60 22.26
CA ASP A 808 6.28 -36.61 21.20
C ASP A 808 7.62 -37.35 21.01
N ARG A 809 8.75 -36.65 21.23
CA ARG A 809 10.11 -37.22 21.14
C ARG A 809 10.60 -37.85 22.45
N GLY A 810 9.91 -37.61 23.56
CA GLY A 810 10.39 -37.98 24.91
C GLY A 810 11.62 -37.18 25.36
N ASP A 811 11.83 -35.98 24.83
CA ASP A 811 12.89 -35.07 25.24
C ASP A 811 12.43 -34.20 26.42
N THR A 812 13.37 -33.79 27.29
CA THR A 812 13.09 -32.90 28.44
C THR A 812 13.87 -31.60 28.29
N PHE A 813 13.25 -30.47 28.58
CA PHE A 813 13.90 -29.16 28.60
C PHE A 813 13.28 -28.27 29.68
N VAL A 814 13.99 -27.18 30.01
CA VAL A 814 13.48 -26.09 30.85
C VAL A 814 13.74 -24.79 30.10
N GLY A 815 12.70 -23.98 29.96
CA GLY A 815 12.78 -22.67 29.34
C GLY A 815 12.28 -21.56 30.26
N ILE A 816 12.59 -20.32 29.90
CA ILE A 816 12.08 -19.13 30.57
C ILE A 816 11.53 -18.12 29.57
N GLN A 817 10.39 -17.49 29.86
CA GLN A 817 9.77 -16.46 29.03
C GLN A 817 9.63 -15.15 29.78
N ARG A 818 10.15 -14.06 29.21
CA ARG A 818 9.87 -12.70 29.66
C ARG A 818 8.49 -12.26 29.14
N CYS A 819 7.54 -12.03 30.04
CA CYS A 819 6.19 -11.52 29.69
C CYS A 819 5.40 -10.99 30.89
N GLU A 820 4.39 -10.15 30.61
CA GLU A 820 3.39 -9.70 31.58
C GLU A 820 2.25 -10.73 31.78
N GLU A 821 1.40 -10.52 32.79
CA GLU A 821 0.54 -11.58 33.38
C GLU A 821 -0.46 -12.24 32.41
N LEU A 822 -0.92 -11.53 31.39
CA LEU A 822 -1.99 -11.98 30.49
C LEU A 822 -1.49 -12.67 29.22
N GLU A 823 -0.18 -12.68 28.95
CA GLU A 823 0.38 -13.12 27.66
C GLU A 823 1.43 -14.23 27.78
N HIS A 824 1.42 -14.95 28.91
CA HIS A 824 2.40 -16.00 29.18
C HIS A 824 2.02 -17.34 28.55
N CYS A 825 3.05 -18.15 28.28
CA CYS A 825 2.89 -19.52 27.85
C CYS A 825 2.53 -20.41 29.05
N ASP A 826 1.33 -20.99 29.06
CA ASP A 826 0.80 -21.83 30.15
C ASP A 826 1.34 -23.28 30.15
N VAL A 827 2.59 -23.50 29.77
CA VAL A 827 3.19 -24.84 29.68
C VAL A 827 4.15 -25.09 30.85
N ASP A 828 4.02 -26.24 31.51
CA ASP A 828 4.78 -26.61 32.73
C ASP A 828 6.32 -26.49 32.62
N HIS A 829 6.87 -26.60 31.41
CA HIS A 829 8.32 -26.54 31.15
C HIS A 829 8.85 -25.12 30.89
N ILE A 830 7.98 -24.11 30.90
CA ILE A 830 8.32 -22.71 30.66
C ILE A 830 8.09 -21.91 31.93
N GLU A 831 9.16 -21.42 32.54
CA GLU A 831 9.06 -20.48 33.65
C GLU A 831 8.74 -19.07 33.15
N ARG A 832 7.93 -18.33 33.90
CA ARG A 832 7.67 -16.92 33.62
C ARG A 832 8.63 -16.01 34.39
N ALA A 833 9.19 -15.02 33.70
CA ALA A 833 9.92 -13.89 34.26
C ALA A 833 9.19 -12.56 34.03
N THR A 834 9.13 -11.73 35.07
CA THR A 834 8.54 -10.38 35.04
C THR A 834 9.57 -9.27 34.89
N ASP A 835 10.84 -9.60 34.96
CA ASP A 835 11.97 -8.70 34.79
C ASP A 835 13.03 -9.38 33.92
N ASN A 836 13.86 -8.57 33.26
CA ASN A 836 14.85 -9.05 32.29
C ASN A 836 16.05 -9.70 32.99
N ASP A 837 16.44 -9.19 34.17
CA ASP A 837 17.64 -9.63 34.90
C ASP A 837 17.53 -11.09 35.35
N ARG A 838 16.33 -11.54 35.72
CA ARG A 838 16.06 -12.96 36.01
C ARG A 838 16.33 -13.86 34.80
N VAL A 839 15.99 -13.43 33.59
CA VAL A 839 16.22 -14.21 32.37
C VAL A 839 17.72 -14.36 32.10
N LEU A 840 18.45 -13.25 32.16
CA LEU A 840 19.90 -13.25 31.97
C LEU A 840 20.60 -14.14 33.01
N THR A 841 20.24 -13.99 34.28
CA THR A 841 20.82 -14.80 35.38
C THR A 841 20.58 -16.30 35.15
N ALA A 842 19.35 -16.69 34.77
CA ALA A 842 19.02 -18.09 34.52
C ALA A 842 19.82 -18.70 33.35
N LEU A 843 20.09 -17.91 32.30
CA LEU A 843 20.94 -18.32 31.17
C LEU A 843 22.41 -18.45 31.58
N GLN A 844 22.94 -17.47 32.30
CA GLN A 844 24.35 -17.43 32.74
C GLN A 844 24.68 -18.56 33.74
N ASP A 845 23.77 -18.81 34.69
CA ASP A 845 23.91 -19.90 35.67
C ASP A 845 23.68 -21.29 35.05
N GLY A 846 23.23 -21.35 33.79
CA GLY A 846 22.91 -22.58 33.09
C GLY A 846 21.67 -23.30 33.65
N GLN A 847 20.81 -22.59 34.39
CA GLN A 847 19.53 -23.11 34.90
C GLN A 847 18.58 -23.44 33.76
N VAL A 848 18.65 -22.66 32.68
CA VAL A 848 17.87 -22.86 31.46
C VAL A 848 18.77 -22.85 30.22
N LYS A 849 18.32 -23.55 29.17
CA LYS A 849 18.95 -23.51 27.84
C LYS A 849 18.08 -22.85 26.78
N LEU A 850 16.83 -22.56 27.12
CA LEU A 850 15.88 -21.85 26.28
C LEU A 850 15.42 -20.59 26.99
N ALA A 851 15.53 -19.44 26.35
CA ALA A 851 14.95 -18.19 26.82
C ALA A 851 14.15 -17.53 25.71
N ALA A 852 13.08 -16.83 26.06
CA ALA A 852 12.21 -16.18 25.11
C ALA A 852 11.77 -14.80 25.58
N GLY A 853 11.72 -13.85 24.64
CA GLY A 853 11.29 -12.47 24.89
C GLY A 853 11.26 -11.67 23.58
N THR A 854 10.61 -10.51 23.60
CA THR A 854 10.57 -9.62 22.43
C THR A 854 11.92 -8.95 22.19
N ALA A 855 12.02 -8.12 21.15
CA ALA A 855 13.24 -7.37 20.82
C ALA A 855 13.80 -6.56 22.01
N TRP A 856 12.94 -6.03 22.89
CA TRP A 856 13.33 -5.30 24.11
C TRP A 856 14.16 -6.12 25.10
N LEU A 857 14.02 -7.44 25.12
CA LEU A 857 14.89 -8.29 25.92
C LEU A 857 16.26 -8.39 25.25
N TRP A 858 16.28 -8.74 23.96
CA TRP A 858 17.49 -9.15 23.25
C TRP A 858 18.37 -8.00 22.76
N ALA A 859 17.82 -6.80 22.61
CA ALA A 859 18.57 -5.62 22.19
C ALA A 859 19.49 -5.07 23.30
N ARG A 860 19.22 -5.42 24.57
CA ARG A 860 20.01 -4.93 25.71
C ARG A 860 21.48 -5.31 25.59
N GLN A 861 22.34 -4.37 25.99
CA GLN A 861 23.79 -4.56 25.98
C GLN A 861 24.26 -5.73 26.86
N ASP A 862 23.57 -6.04 27.95
CA ASP A 862 23.92 -7.16 28.84
C ASP A 862 23.49 -8.54 28.31
N MET A 863 22.67 -8.58 27.26
CA MET A 863 22.24 -9.81 26.60
C MET A 863 23.16 -10.20 25.43
N ARG A 864 24.21 -9.43 25.14
CA ARG A 864 25.20 -9.75 24.10
C ARG A 864 25.85 -11.11 24.34
N HIS A 865 25.93 -11.94 23.30
CA HIS A 865 26.46 -13.32 23.37
C HIS A 865 25.83 -14.21 24.47
N SER A 866 24.62 -13.87 24.94
CA SER A 866 23.92 -14.62 25.98
C SER A 866 23.41 -15.99 25.48
N VAL A 867 23.18 -16.11 24.17
CA VAL A 867 22.74 -17.36 23.52
C VAL A 867 23.63 -17.70 22.32
N ASP A 868 23.66 -18.97 21.92
CA ASP A 868 24.43 -19.41 20.76
C ASP A 868 23.62 -19.19 19.46
N PHE A 869 22.30 -19.41 19.53
CA PHE A 869 21.35 -19.22 18.43
C PHE A 869 20.17 -18.36 18.87
N LEU A 870 19.77 -17.41 18.05
CA LEU A 870 18.51 -16.67 18.21
C LEU A 870 17.56 -16.99 17.05
N PHE A 871 16.41 -17.55 17.39
CA PHE A 871 15.31 -17.79 16.46
C PHE A 871 14.40 -16.58 16.44
N VAL A 872 14.22 -16.00 15.26
CA VAL A 872 13.28 -14.91 15.00
C VAL A 872 12.06 -15.52 14.34
N ASP A 873 10.99 -15.74 15.10
CA ASP A 873 9.72 -16.22 14.57
C ASP A 873 8.87 -15.07 14.02
N GLU A 874 8.07 -15.36 13.01
CA GLU A 874 7.37 -14.36 12.19
C GLU A 874 8.31 -13.25 11.67
N ALA A 875 9.51 -13.63 11.23
CA ALA A 875 10.54 -12.71 10.71
C ALA A 875 10.15 -11.96 9.42
N GLY A 876 9.04 -12.35 8.77
CA GLY A 876 8.42 -11.57 7.68
C GLY A 876 7.61 -10.37 8.18
N GLN A 877 7.40 -10.25 9.50
CA GLN A 877 6.72 -9.10 10.13
C GLN A 877 7.67 -8.21 10.93
N LEU A 878 8.85 -8.72 11.29
CA LEU A 878 9.80 -7.99 12.10
C LEU A 878 10.78 -7.22 11.20
N SER A 879 10.83 -5.90 11.36
CA SER A 879 11.69 -5.02 10.56
C SER A 879 13.17 -5.43 10.62
N LEU A 880 13.90 -5.20 9.53
CA LEU A 880 15.34 -5.46 9.46
C LEU A 880 16.08 -4.72 10.60
N ALA A 881 15.71 -3.46 10.87
CA ALA A 881 16.23 -2.67 12.00
C ALA A 881 16.13 -3.41 13.34
N ASN A 882 14.97 -3.99 13.65
CA ASN A 882 14.78 -4.72 14.90
C ASN A 882 15.58 -6.02 14.94
N VAL A 883 15.71 -6.74 13.82
CA VAL A 883 16.50 -7.98 13.77
C VAL A 883 18.00 -7.70 13.91
N LEU A 884 18.50 -6.64 13.29
CA LEU A 884 19.89 -6.20 13.46
C LEU A 884 20.17 -5.75 14.90
N ALA A 885 19.25 -5.01 15.53
CA ALA A 885 19.38 -4.58 16.93
C ALA A 885 19.55 -5.77 17.90
N VAL A 886 18.79 -6.86 17.69
CA VAL A 886 18.86 -8.06 18.53
C VAL A 886 19.98 -9.03 18.12
N SER A 887 20.61 -8.82 16.95
CA SER A 887 21.57 -9.76 16.38
C SER A 887 22.78 -10.01 17.28
N GLY A 888 23.21 -9.00 18.05
CA GLY A 888 24.33 -9.11 18.99
C GLY A 888 24.07 -10.05 20.17
N ALA A 889 22.83 -10.46 20.42
CA ALA A 889 22.53 -11.42 21.48
C ALA A 889 23.03 -12.85 21.18
N ALA A 890 23.25 -13.17 19.90
CA ALA A 890 23.57 -14.53 19.43
C ALA A 890 24.80 -14.61 18.52
N GLU A 891 25.40 -15.79 18.45
CA GLU A 891 26.44 -16.06 17.43
C GLU A 891 25.81 -16.28 16.04
N SER A 892 24.67 -16.97 15.97
CA SER A 892 23.96 -17.27 14.72
C SER A 892 22.46 -16.96 14.80
N LEU A 893 21.88 -16.60 13.65
CA LEU A 893 20.46 -16.25 13.51
C LEU A 893 19.72 -17.30 12.68
N VAL A 894 18.47 -17.58 13.07
CA VAL A 894 17.53 -18.37 12.26
C VAL A 894 16.25 -17.58 12.11
N LEU A 895 15.94 -17.16 10.88
CA LEU A 895 14.73 -16.40 10.55
C LEU A 895 13.64 -17.37 10.09
N LEU A 896 12.52 -17.42 10.83
CA LEU A 896 11.35 -18.21 10.49
C LEU A 896 10.20 -17.27 10.17
N GLY A 897 9.57 -17.40 9.01
CA GLY A 897 8.46 -16.52 8.66
C GLY A 897 8.00 -16.66 7.23
N ASP A 898 7.18 -15.72 6.79
CA ASP A 898 6.70 -15.68 5.41
C ASP A 898 6.40 -14.23 5.01
N PRO A 899 7.28 -13.61 4.19
CA PRO A 899 7.06 -12.29 3.60
C PRO A 899 5.75 -12.17 2.82
N GLN A 900 5.24 -13.28 2.27
CA GLN A 900 4.03 -13.28 1.45
C GLN A 900 2.73 -13.35 2.27
N GLN A 901 2.82 -13.31 3.61
CA GLN A 901 1.69 -13.09 4.51
C GLN A 901 1.65 -11.63 4.98
N LEU A 902 0.74 -11.29 5.90
CA LEU A 902 0.57 -9.91 6.37
C LEU A 902 1.89 -9.32 6.87
N ALA A 903 2.41 -8.29 6.20
CA ALA A 903 3.44 -7.42 6.73
C ALA A 903 2.89 -6.62 7.92
N GLN A 904 3.78 -6.17 8.80
CA GLN A 904 3.41 -5.18 9.80
C GLN A 904 3.16 -3.84 9.08
N PRO A 905 2.01 -3.17 9.31
CA PRO A 905 1.78 -1.85 8.74
C PRO A 905 2.80 -0.86 9.31
N SER A 906 3.73 -0.39 8.47
CA SER A 906 4.59 0.72 8.85
C SER A 906 3.75 1.99 9.03
N GLN A 907 4.09 2.76 10.06
CA GLN A 907 3.45 4.03 10.34
C GLN A 907 4.08 5.18 9.54
N ALA A 908 5.30 4.99 9.00
CA ALA A 908 6.07 6.03 8.34
C ALA A 908 6.59 5.59 6.96
N SER A 909 6.95 6.56 6.12
CA SER A 909 7.74 6.31 4.92
C SER A 909 9.20 6.14 5.31
N HIS A 910 9.85 5.12 4.74
CA HIS A 910 11.26 4.83 4.95
C HIS A 910 11.98 4.85 3.60
N PRO A 911 13.28 5.17 3.57
CA PRO A 911 14.11 5.01 2.37
C PRO A 911 14.11 3.57 1.86
N ASP A 912 14.50 3.40 0.59
CA ASP A 912 14.51 2.10 -0.09
C ASP A 912 15.32 1.05 0.71
N GLY A 913 14.74 -0.15 0.85
CA GLY A 913 15.26 -1.24 1.66
C GLY A 913 15.05 -1.09 3.18
N ALA A 914 15.04 0.13 3.74
CA ALA A 914 14.93 0.34 5.19
C ALA A 914 13.54 -0.03 5.75
N GLY A 915 12.50 0.04 4.91
CA GLY A 915 11.14 -0.38 5.27
C GLY A 915 10.93 -1.90 5.31
N ALA A 916 11.89 -2.71 4.86
CA ALA A 916 11.72 -4.16 4.72
C ALA A 916 11.78 -4.91 6.07
N SER A 917 11.04 -6.01 6.16
CA SER A 917 11.28 -7.05 7.16
C SER A 917 12.59 -7.80 6.88
N ALA A 918 13.13 -8.48 7.90
CA ALA A 918 14.38 -9.21 7.74
C ALA A 918 14.29 -10.33 6.68
N LEU A 919 13.13 -10.97 6.51
CA LEU A 919 12.96 -11.97 5.45
C LEU A 919 12.72 -11.35 4.08
N GLU A 920 12.02 -10.20 3.97
CA GLU A 920 11.90 -9.47 2.70
C GLU A 920 13.27 -9.02 2.18
N HIS A 921 14.14 -8.53 3.07
CA HIS A 921 15.51 -8.15 2.73
C HIS A 921 16.32 -9.31 2.13
N VAL A 922 16.22 -10.51 2.71
CA VAL A 922 16.90 -11.71 2.18
C VAL A 922 16.29 -12.18 0.86
N LEU A 923 14.96 -12.05 0.75
CA LEU A 923 14.18 -12.49 -0.40
C LEU A 923 14.45 -11.62 -1.64
N GLY A 924 14.63 -10.30 -1.48
CA GLY A 924 14.77 -9.35 -2.57
C GLY A 924 13.52 -9.33 -3.45
N ASP A 925 13.70 -9.34 -4.77
CA ASP A 925 12.60 -9.28 -5.74
C ASP A 925 11.86 -10.61 -5.97
N HIS A 926 12.28 -11.70 -5.32
CA HIS A 926 11.66 -13.01 -5.48
C HIS A 926 10.37 -13.13 -4.66
N GLN A 927 9.41 -13.97 -5.06
CA GLN A 927 8.27 -14.28 -4.18
C GLN A 927 8.60 -15.42 -3.21
N THR A 928 9.47 -16.32 -3.67
CA THR A 928 9.94 -17.47 -2.90
C THR A 928 11.45 -17.48 -2.75
N ILE A 929 11.94 -17.90 -1.57
CA ILE A 929 13.36 -17.79 -1.26
C ILE A 929 14.21 -18.66 -2.22
N PRO A 930 15.26 -18.08 -2.83
CA PRO A 930 16.19 -18.83 -3.67
C PRO A 930 16.88 -19.95 -2.88
N PRO A 931 17.09 -21.14 -3.48
CA PRO A 931 17.60 -22.32 -2.78
C PRO A 931 19.04 -22.18 -2.26
N GLU A 932 19.81 -21.21 -2.75
CA GLU A 932 21.14 -20.86 -2.29
C GLU A 932 21.14 -19.88 -1.10
N ARG A 933 20.09 -19.05 -0.97
CA ARG A 933 19.93 -18.02 0.07
C ARG A 933 19.22 -18.52 1.33
N GLY A 934 18.29 -19.47 1.19
CA GLY A 934 17.59 -20.05 2.33
C GLY A 934 16.77 -21.28 2.01
N LEU A 935 15.90 -21.68 2.94
CA LEU A 935 15.04 -22.86 2.81
C LEU A 935 13.59 -22.46 2.58
N PHE A 936 12.99 -22.99 1.52
CA PHE A 936 11.55 -22.88 1.27
C PHE A 936 10.86 -24.16 1.77
N LEU A 937 9.87 -24.04 2.67
CA LEU A 937 9.05 -25.17 3.10
C LEU A 937 7.97 -25.43 2.03
N ASP A 938 8.26 -26.32 1.10
CA ASP A 938 7.51 -26.56 -0.13
C ASP A 938 6.20 -27.34 0.01
N ALA A 939 5.91 -27.94 1.16
CA ALA A 939 4.69 -28.72 1.38
C ALA A 939 3.81 -28.16 2.51
N THR A 940 2.52 -27.91 2.23
CA THR A 940 1.51 -27.53 3.24
C THR A 940 0.75 -28.75 3.77
N TYR A 941 0.62 -28.84 5.10
CA TYR A 941 -0.12 -29.90 5.79
C TYR A 941 -1.56 -29.50 6.14
N ARG A 942 -1.99 -28.31 5.70
CA ARG A 942 -3.31 -27.74 5.99
C ARG A 942 -4.29 -27.88 4.84
N MET A 943 -3.92 -27.38 3.67
CA MET A 943 -4.84 -27.06 2.57
C MET A 943 -5.06 -28.26 1.63
N HIS A 944 -6.32 -28.47 1.22
CA HIS A 944 -6.68 -29.38 0.12
C HIS A 944 -6.01 -28.96 -1.20
N PRO A 945 -5.60 -29.89 -2.09
CA PRO A 945 -4.88 -29.58 -3.33
C PRO A 945 -5.50 -28.49 -4.21
N ALA A 946 -6.83 -28.44 -4.32
CA ALA A 946 -7.53 -27.40 -5.10
C ALA A 946 -7.32 -25.98 -4.54
N ILE A 947 -7.25 -25.82 -3.21
CA ILE A 947 -6.94 -24.54 -2.56
C ILE A 947 -5.45 -24.25 -2.71
N THR A 948 -4.60 -25.26 -2.48
CA THR A 948 -3.15 -25.12 -2.60
C THR A 948 -2.73 -24.71 -4.01
N ALA A 949 -3.35 -25.24 -5.06
CA ALA A 949 -3.04 -24.90 -6.44
C ALA A 949 -3.19 -23.39 -6.72
N PHE A 950 -4.29 -22.79 -6.27
CA PHE A 950 -4.51 -21.35 -6.39
C PHE A 950 -3.47 -20.53 -5.62
N ILE A 951 -3.26 -20.85 -4.34
CA ILE A 951 -2.31 -20.11 -3.49
C ILE A 951 -0.87 -20.28 -4.01
N SER A 952 -0.51 -21.47 -4.44
CA SER A 952 0.80 -21.79 -4.99
C SER A 952 1.07 -21.00 -6.26
N GLU A 953 0.14 -21.01 -7.22
CA GLU A 953 0.28 -20.26 -8.46
C GLU A 953 0.32 -18.75 -8.19
N VAL A 954 -0.64 -18.20 -7.46
CA VAL A 954 -0.76 -16.73 -7.33
C VAL A 954 0.34 -16.13 -6.44
N VAL A 955 0.81 -16.85 -5.41
CA VAL A 955 1.65 -16.26 -4.34
C VAL A 955 3.05 -16.90 -4.25
N TYR A 956 3.19 -18.20 -4.56
CA TYR A 956 4.41 -18.95 -4.27
C TYR A 956 5.05 -19.60 -5.52
N GLU A 957 4.95 -18.94 -6.67
CA GLU A 957 5.62 -19.37 -7.91
C GLU A 957 5.37 -20.84 -8.30
N SER A 958 4.19 -21.37 -7.97
CA SER A 958 3.83 -22.78 -8.17
C SER A 958 4.73 -23.79 -7.44
N ARG A 959 5.53 -23.36 -6.46
CA ARG A 959 6.47 -24.21 -5.68
C ARG A 959 5.81 -24.87 -4.47
N LEU A 960 4.66 -24.37 -4.00
CA LEU A 960 3.95 -24.94 -2.85
C LEU A 960 3.06 -26.11 -3.29
N VAL A 961 3.19 -27.26 -2.64
CA VAL A 961 2.37 -28.45 -2.87
C VAL A 961 1.59 -28.85 -1.63
N SER A 962 0.50 -29.58 -1.81
CA SER A 962 -0.27 -30.15 -0.71
C SER A 962 0.37 -31.45 -0.25
N ALA A 963 0.62 -31.61 1.06
CA ALA A 963 1.14 -32.85 1.60
C ALA A 963 0.14 -34.02 1.38
N PRO A 964 0.60 -35.26 1.19
CA PRO A 964 -0.27 -36.42 0.90
C PRO A 964 -1.45 -36.56 1.86
N ASP A 965 -2.58 -37.17 1.46
CA ASP A 965 -3.80 -37.34 2.27
C ASP A 965 -4.68 -36.08 2.44
N ARG A 966 -4.20 -34.89 2.07
CA ARG A 966 -5.00 -33.65 2.14
C ARG A 966 -6.11 -33.61 1.08
N GLU A 967 -6.01 -34.40 0.01
CA GLU A 967 -7.07 -34.68 -0.96
C GLU A 967 -8.28 -35.40 -0.34
N ASN A 968 -8.13 -36.00 0.85
CA ASN A 968 -9.25 -36.62 1.55
C ASN A 968 -10.17 -35.60 2.21
N GLN A 969 -9.69 -34.39 2.50
CA GLN A 969 -10.43 -33.38 3.24
C GLN A 969 -11.64 -32.91 2.42
N ALA A 970 -12.85 -32.91 3.00
CA ALA A 970 -14.06 -32.47 2.32
C ALA A 970 -15.20 -32.08 3.27
N VAL A 971 -16.02 -31.10 2.87
CA VAL A 971 -17.25 -30.69 3.57
C VAL A 971 -18.46 -31.04 2.71
N GLY A 972 -19.34 -31.92 3.18
CA GLY A 972 -20.48 -32.41 2.40
C GLY A 972 -20.07 -33.15 1.12
N GLY A 973 -18.84 -33.68 1.07
CA GLY A 973 -18.28 -34.36 -0.10
C GLY A 973 -17.61 -33.45 -1.13
N VAL A 974 -17.53 -32.13 -0.88
CA VAL A 974 -16.90 -31.16 -1.79
C VAL A 974 -15.72 -30.43 -1.13
N SER A 975 -14.80 -29.95 -1.96
CA SER A 975 -13.59 -29.19 -1.58
C SER A 975 -13.18 -28.26 -2.70
N GLY A 976 -12.59 -27.12 -2.37
CA GLY A 976 -12.12 -26.15 -3.36
C GLY A 976 -12.46 -24.70 -3.01
N LEU A 977 -12.64 -23.91 -4.06
CA LEU A 977 -12.91 -22.47 -4.01
C LEU A 977 -14.35 -22.21 -4.43
N GLU A 978 -15.03 -21.24 -3.79
CA GLU A 978 -16.37 -20.78 -4.18
C GLU A 978 -16.39 -19.24 -4.13
N PHE A 979 -16.80 -18.58 -5.22
CA PHE A 979 -17.11 -17.15 -5.23
C PHE A 979 -18.62 -16.92 -5.18
N VAL A 980 -19.10 -16.37 -4.07
CA VAL A 980 -20.52 -16.02 -3.89
C VAL A 980 -20.73 -14.56 -4.26
N ALA A 981 -21.24 -14.36 -5.48
CA ALA A 981 -21.66 -13.07 -5.99
C ALA A 981 -22.88 -12.53 -5.22
N VAL A 982 -22.75 -11.32 -4.64
CA VAL A 982 -23.85 -10.61 -3.96
C VAL A 982 -23.98 -9.20 -4.52
N ASP A 983 -25.07 -8.90 -5.22
CA ASP A 983 -25.29 -7.56 -5.76
C ASP A 983 -25.64 -6.55 -4.65
N HIS A 984 -24.83 -5.50 -4.53
CA HIS A 984 -25.09 -4.33 -3.70
C HIS A 984 -24.36 -3.10 -4.27
N VAL A 985 -24.80 -1.90 -3.88
CA VAL A 985 -24.29 -0.62 -4.40
C VAL A 985 -24.07 0.35 -3.23
N GLY A 986 -22.96 1.08 -3.22
CA GLY A 986 -22.68 2.16 -2.26
C GLY A 986 -22.15 1.72 -0.89
N ASN A 987 -22.06 0.41 -0.62
CA ASN A 987 -21.41 -0.12 0.59
C ASN A 987 -19.89 0.11 0.52
N ARG A 988 -19.32 0.75 1.55
CA ARG A 988 -17.90 1.17 1.63
C ARG A 988 -17.05 0.30 2.56
N THR A 989 -17.57 -0.01 3.74
CA THR A 989 -16.85 -0.74 4.81
C THR A 989 -17.68 -1.84 5.48
N SER A 990 -18.97 -1.91 5.18
CA SER A 990 -19.86 -2.96 5.66
C SER A 990 -21.00 -3.21 4.66
N SER A 991 -21.43 -4.46 4.53
CA SER A 991 -22.48 -4.92 3.63
C SER A 991 -23.42 -5.87 4.38
N PRO A 992 -24.63 -5.41 4.78
CA PRO A 992 -25.67 -6.26 5.33
C PRO A 992 -26.13 -7.35 4.36
N GLU A 993 -26.06 -7.08 3.05
CA GLU A 993 -26.39 -8.03 1.99
C GLU A 993 -25.45 -9.23 2.03
N GLU A 994 -24.14 -8.98 2.08
CA GLU A 994 -23.14 -10.04 2.25
C GLU A 994 -23.33 -10.78 3.57
N ALA A 995 -23.59 -10.07 4.67
CA ALA A 995 -23.80 -10.69 5.99
C ALA A 995 -24.99 -11.66 5.99
N LYS A 996 -26.09 -11.31 5.31
CA LYS A 996 -27.27 -12.19 5.12
C LYS A 996 -26.94 -13.39 4.24
N ALA A 997 -26.20 -13.19 3.16
CA ALA A 997 -25.76 -14.29 2.28
C ALA A 997 -24.87 -15.28 3.05
N ILE A 998 -23.95 -14.77 3.87
CA ILE A 998 -23.06 -15.57 4.74
C ILE A 998 -23.87 -16.33 5.79
N ALA A 999 -24.87 -15.70 6.41
CA ALA A 999 -25.76 -16.37 7.37
C ALA A 999 -26.48 -17.57 6.72
N ALA A 1000 -27.02 -17.37 5.51
CA ALA A 1000 -27.67 -18.45 4.74
C ALA A 1000 -26.68 -19.56 4.36
N LEU A 1001 -25.46 -19.20 3.94
CA LEU A 1001 -24.40 -20.14 3.61
C LEU A 1001 -24.01 -20.99 4.82
N ILE A 1002 -23.76 -20.37 5.98
CA ILE A 1002 -23.46 -21.07 7.24
C ILE A 1002 -24.60 -22.02 7.60
N GLY A 1003 -25.85 -21.55 7.54
CA GLY A 1003 -27.03 -22.40 7.78
C GLY A 1003 -27.09 -23.61 6.85
N SER A 1004 -26.62 -23.49 5.60
CA SER A 1004 -26.57 -24.59 4.65
C SER A 1004 -25.42 -25.58 4.89
N LEU A 1005 -24.34 -25.14 5.56
CA LEU A 1005 -23.13 -25.93 5.82
C LEU A 1005 -23.19 -26.68 7.16
N LEU A 1006 -23.83 -26.10 8.17
CA LEU A 1006 -23.93 -26.71 9.50
C LEU A 1006 -24.56 -28.10 9.43
N GLY A 1007 -23.95 -29.06 10.13
CA GLY A 1007 -24.39 -30.46 10.15
C GLY A 1007 -24.03 -31.28 8.91
N ARG A 1008 -23.48 -30.68 7.85
CA ARG A 1008 -22.89 -31.47 6.75
C ARG A 1008 -21.69 -32.25 7.25
N THR A 1009 -21.39 -33.39 6.62
CA THR A 1009 -20.24 -34.21 7.00
C THR A 1009 -18.92 -33.50 6.68
N TRP A 1010 -18.15 -33.15 7.69
CA TRP A 1010 -16.74 -32.77 7.59
C TRP A 1010 -15.88 -34.04 7.67
N ARG A 1011 -15.07 -34.29 6.64
CA ARG A 1011 -14.08 -35.37 6.61
C ARG A 1011 -12.68 -34.76 6.63
N ASP A 1012 -11.84 -35.18 7.56
CA ASP A 1012 -10.46 -34.72 7.68
C ASP A 1012 -9.47 -35.55 6.82
N HIS A 1013 -8.18 -35.23 6.91
CA HIS A 1013 -7.12 -35.90 6.13
C HIS A 1013 -6.93 -37.38 6.52
N GLU A 1014 -7.24 -37.75 7.77
CA GLU A 1014 -7.23 -39.13 8.28
C GLU A 1014 -8.52 -39.88 7.94
N LYS A 1015 -9.41 -39.29 7.14
CA LYS A 1015 -10.73 -39.83 6.75
C LYS A 1015 -11.69 -39.98 7.94
N ARG A 1016 -11.42 -39.32 9.07
CA ARG A 1016 -12.36 -39.23 10.19
C ARG A 1016 -13.47 -38.27 9.81
N SER A 1017 -14.70 -38.64 10.09
CA SER A 1017 -15.89 -37.87 9.69
C SER A 1017 -16.70 -37.46 10.91
N ALA A 1018 -17.10 -36.21 10.97
CA ALA A 1018 -17.99 -35.65 11.98
C ALA A 1018 -18.95 -34.64 11.34
N PRO A 1019 -20.10 -34.33 11.95
CA PRO A 1019 -20.90 -33.19 11.55
C PRO A 1019 -20.08 -31.89 11.67
N LEU A 1020 -20.19 -30.99 10.69
CA LEU A 1020 -19.55 -29.68 10.73
C LEU A 1020 -20.23 -28.80 11.77
N GLU A 1021 -19.45 -28.28 12.72
CA GLU A 1021 -19.89 -27.41 13.80
C GLU A 1021 -19.57 -25.93 13.51
N LEU A 1022 -20.19 -25.01 14.26
CA LEU A 1022 -20.07 -23.57 14.01
C LEU A 1022 -18.66 -23.03 14.26
N ASP A 1023 -17.95 -23.56 15.25
CA ASP A 1023 -16.56 -23.19 15.57
C ASP A 1023 -15.54 -23.70 14.53
N GLN A 1024 -15.99 -24.57 13.61
CA GLN A 1024 -15.23 -25.06 12.46
C GLN A 1024 -15.44 -24.22 11.19
N ILE A 1025 -16.21 -23.13 11.28
CA ILE A 1025 -16.38 -22.15 10.21
C ILE A 1025 -15.78 -20.82 10.66
N MET A 1026 -14.88 -20.27 9.86
CA MET A 1026 -14.24 -18.98 10.10
C MET A 1026 -14.78 -17.93 9.13
N VAL A 1027 -15.18 -16.76 9.64
CA VAL A 1027 -15.63 -15.63 8.83
C VAL A 1027 -14.67 -14.46 9.01
N VAL A 1028 -14.01 -14.08 7.91
CA VAL A 1028 -12.97 -13.07 7.84
C VAL A 1028 -13.50 -11.86 7.06
N ALA A 1029 -13.19 -10.65 7.51
CA ALA A 1029 -13.50 -9.42 6.79
C ALA A 1029 -12.35 -8.41 6.87
N PRO A 1030 -12.16 -7.53 5.88
CA PRO A 1030 -11.09 -6.52 5.90
C PRO A 1030 -11.38 -5.35 6.85
N TYR A 1031 -12.66 -5.08 7.17
CA TYR A 1031 -13.08 -3.94 7.98
C TYR A 1031 -13.74 -4.37 9.30
N ASN A 1032 -13.43 -3.65 10.40
CA ASN A 1032 -14.10 -3.86 11.68
C ASN A 1032 -15.61 -3.58 11.61
N ALA A 1033 -16.03 -2.59 10.83
CA ALA A 1033 -17.46 -2.30 10.60
C ALA A 1033 -18.20 -3.52 10.01
N GLN A 1034 -17.57 -4.26 9.09
CA GLN A 1034 -18.14 -5.50 8.58
C GLN A 1034 -18.12 -6.62 9.63
N VAL A 1035 -17.09 -6.73 10.46
CA VAL A 1035 -17.09 -7.66 11.61
C VAL A 1035 -18.27 -7.39 12.54
N ALA A 1036 -18.56 -6.13 12.86
CA ALA A 1036 -19.72 -5.74 13.67
C ALA A 1036 -21.05 -6.01 12.96
N CYS A 1037 -21.12 -5.80 11.64
CA CYS A 1037 -22.29 -6.17 10.83
C CYS A 1037 -22.55 -7.68 10.87
N LEU A 1038 -21.51 -8.49 10.68
CA LEU A 1038 -21.58 -9.95 10.72
C LEU A 1038 -22.02 -10.47 12.09
N ARG A 1039 -21.49 -9.92 13.19
CA ARG A 1039 -21.91 -10.28 14.55
C ARG A 1039 -23.41 -10.09 14.79
N ARG A 1040 -24.03 -9.09 14.15
CA ARG A 1040 -25.48 -8.83 14.26
C ARG A 1040 -26.34 -9.81 13.45
N HIS A 1041 -25.78 -10.46 12.43
CA HIS A 1041 -26.54 -11.33 11.52
C HIS A 1041 -26.24 -12.82 11.70
N LEU A 1042 -25.10 -13.16 12.31
CA LEU A 1042 -24.65 -14.54 12.49
C LEU A 1042 -25.01 -15.08 13.89
N PRO A 1043 -25.13 -16.41 14.06
CA PRO A 1043 -25.41 -17.01 15.36
C PRO A 1043 -24.33 -16.73 16.40
N ASP A 1044 -24.74 -16.68 17.67
CA ASP A 1044 -23.81 -16.57 18.81
C ASP A 1044 -22.76 -17.70 18.78
N GLY A 1045 -21.50 -17.34 19.06
CA GLY A 1045 -20.37 -18.26 19.01
C GLY A 1045 -19.69 -18.39 17.63
N ALA A 1046 -20.20 -17.73 16.59
CA ALA A 1046 -19.52 -17.67 15.29
C ALA A 1046 -18.12 -17.05 15.40
N ARG A 1047 -17.12 -17.68 14.75
CA ARG A 1047 -15.74 -17.17 14.72
C ARG A 1047 -15.61 -16.06 13.67
N ILE A 1048 -15.77 -14.81 14.12
CA ILE A 1048 -15.70 -13.61 13.28
C ILE A 1048 -14.53 -12.72 13.69
N GLY A 1049 -13.86 -12.11 12.70
CA GLY A 1049 -12.68 -11.28 12.93
C GLY A 1049 -12.10 -10.68 11.66
N THR A 1050 -11.15 -9.75 11.84
CA THR A 1050 -10.32 -9.27 10.74
C THR A 1050 -9.27 -10.31 10.35
N VAL A 1051 -8.66 -10.12 9.18
CA VAL A 1051 -7.56 -10.98 8.69
C VAL A 1051 -6.45 -11.12 9.74
N ASP A 1052 -6.08 -10.01 10.38
CA ASP A 1052 -5.02 -9.93 11.39
C ASP A 1052 -5.31 -10.82 12.62
N LYS A 1053 -6.59 -10.93 13.04
CA LYS A 1053 -6.99 -11.75 14.21
C LYS A 1053 -6.83 -13.25 13.96
N PHE A 1054 -6.92 -13.68 12.71
CA PHE A 1054 -6.91 -15.10 12.34
C PHE A 1054 -5.59 -15.59 11.79
N GLN A 1055 -4.55 -14.75 11.78
CA GLN A 1055 -3.21 -15.19 11.43
C GLN A 1055 -2.78 -16.40 12.30
N GLY A 1056 -2.09 -17.35 11.68
CA GLY A 1056 -1.73 -18.63 12.30
C GLY A 1056 -2.87 -19.66 12.45
N GLN A 1057 -4.13 -19.22 12.57
CA GLN A 1057 -5.28 -20.14 12.78
C GLN A 1057 -5.70 -20.88 11.51
N GLU A 1058 -6.60 -21.85 11.65
CA GLU A 1058 -7.19 -22.63 10.55
C GLU A 1058 -8.62 -23.13 10.88
N ALA A 1059 -9.37 -23.50 9.84
CA ALA A 1059 -10.71 -24.06 9.95
C ALA A 1059 -11.06 -24.95 8.72
N PRO A 1060 -11.93 -25.96 8.85
CA PRO A 1060 -12.49 -26.69 7.71
C PRO A 1060 -13.03 -25.79 6.59
N VAL A 1061 -13.74 -24.73 6.96
CA VAL A 1061 -14.29 -23.71 6.05
C VAL A 1061 -13.79 -22.32 6.45
N SER A 1062 -13.28 -21.56 5.48
CA SER A 1062 -13.01 -20.11 5.59
C SER A 1062 -13.94 -19.34 4.66
N ILE A 1063 -14.52 -18.25 5.14
CA ILE A 1063 -15.40 -17.35 4.37
C ILE A 1063 -14.82 -15.94 4.47
N TYR A 1064 -14.46 -15.33 3.35
CA TYR A 1064 -13.94 -13.97 3.27
C TYR A 1064 -15.00 -13.02 2.67
N SER A 1065 -15.45 -12.04 3.46
CA SER A 1065 -16.42 -11.01 3.07
C SER A 1065 -15.71 -9.76 2.60
N MET A 1066 -15.90 -9.36 1.34
CA MET A 1066 -15.23 -8.19 0.75
C MET A 1066 -15.83 -6.85 1.22
N ALA A 1067 -17.10 -6.85 1.63
CA ALA A 1067 -17.91 -5.73 2.16
C ALA A 1067 -18.16 -4.55 1.21
N THR A 1068 -17.24 -4.26 0.30
CA THR A 1068 -17.27 -3.08 -0.56
C THR A 1068 -17.96 -3.36 -1.89
N SER A 1069 -18.78 -2.43 -2.38
CA SER A 1069 -19.54 -2.62 -3.62
C SER A 1069 -18.68 -2.47 -4.87
N THR A 1070 -17.85 -1.44 -4.95
CA THR A 1070 -16.90 -1.21 -6.04
C THR A 1070 -15.54 -0.77 -5.51
N PRO A 1071 -14.45 -0.89 -6.29
CA PRO A 1071 -13.12 -0.43 -5.88
C PRO A 1071 -13.10 1.04 -5.46
N GLU A 1072 -13.90 1.89 -6.11
CA GLU A 1072 -13.99 3.33 -5.83
C GLU A 1072 -14.70 3.66 -4.51
N ASP A 1073 -15.54 2.74 -4.00
CA ASP A 1073 -16.22 2.91 -2.72
C ASP A 1073 -15.27 2.63 -1.53
N ALA A 1074 -14.13 1.96 -1.78
CA ALA A 1074 -13.17 1.56 -0.76
C ALA A 1074 -12.45 2.78 -0.15
N PRO A 1075 -12.61 3.08 1.15
CA PRO A 1075 -12.05 4.29 1.76
C PRO A 1075 -10.51 4.31 1.80
N ARG A 1076 -9.88 3.13 1.80
CA ARG A 1076 -8.42 2.94 1.83
C ARG A 1076 -7.84 2.62 0.44
N GLY A 1077 -8.64 2.81 -0.61
CA GLY A 1077 -8.24 2.56 -2.00
C GLY A 1077 -8.10 1.08 -2.36
N MET A 1078 -7.70 0.86 -3.62
CA MET A 1078 -7.58 -0.46 -4.23
C MET A 1078 -6.49 -1.32 -3.58
N SER A 1079 -5.34 -0.72 -3.24
CA SER A 1079 -4.21 -1.46 -2.65
C SER A 1079 -4.57 -2.14 -1.35
N PHE A 1080 -5.45 -1.55 -0.53
CA PHE A 1080 -5.94 -2.17 0.69
C PHE A 1080 -6.99 -3.26 0.43
N LEU A 1081 -7.96 -3.02 -0.47
CA LEU A 1081 -9.06 -3.96 -0.74
C LEU A 1081 -8.58 -5.24 -1.43
N TYR A 1082 -7.64 -5.11 -2.35
CA TYR A 1082 -7.05 -6.20 -3.15
C TYR A 1082 -5.67 -6.62 -2.65
N ASP A 1083 -5.29 -6.25 -1.43
CA ASP A 1083 -3.99 -6.60 -0.85
C ASP A 1083 -3.77 -8.12 -0.91
N LEU A 1084 -2.73 -8.52 -1.64
CA LEU A 1084 -2.46 -9.93 -1.92
C LEU A 1084 -2.13 -10.70 -0.64
N HIS A 1085 -1.45 -10.08 0.32
CA HIS A 1085 -1.10 -10.67 1.61
C HIS A 1085 -2.36 -10.99 2.43
N ARG A 1086 -3.32 -10.05 2.51
CA ARG A 1086 -4.62 -10.25 3.16
C ARG A 1086 -5.43 -11.34 2.49
N PHE A 1087 -5.46 -11.34 1.16
CA PHE A 1087 -6.17 -12.34 0.39
C PHE A 1087 -5.57 -13.74 0.58
N ASN A 1088 -4.24 -13.85 0.52
CA ASN A 1088 -3.49 -15.08 0.82
C ASN A 1088 -3.82 -15.58 2.23
N VAL A 1089 -3.76 -14.71 3.25
CA VAL A 1089 -4.10 -15.11 4.62
C VAL A 1089 -5.54 -15.60 4.71
N ALA A 1090 -6.53 -14.89 4.15
CA ALA A 1090 -7.94 -15.24 4.24
C ALA A 1090 -8.28 -16.59 3.57
N VAL A 1091 -7.77 -16.82 2.36
CA VAL A 1091 -8.00 -18.07 1.60
C VAL A 1091 -7.25 -19.25 2.25
N SER A 1092 -6.00 -19.04 2.68
CA SER A 1092 -5.15 -20.10 3.27
C SER A 1092 -5.51 -20.52 4.70
N ARG A 1093 -6.57 -19.93 5.29
CA ARG A 1093 -7.15 -20.42 6.56
C ARG A 1093 -7.98 -21.69 6.37
N ALA A 1094 -8.51 -21.91 5.16
CA ALA A 1094 -9.34 -23.05 4.85
C ALA A 1094 -8.53 -24.35 4.76
N ARG A 1095 -9.09 -25.44 5.30
CA ARG A 1095 -8.57 -26.79 5.08
C ARG A 1095 -9.20 -27.46 3.86
N ALA A 1096 -10.51 -27.29 3.65
CA ALA A 1096 -11.21 -27.94 2.53
C ALA A 1096 -12.02 -27.00 1.64
N VAL A 1097 -12.69 -25.99 2.21
CA VAL A 1097 -13.51 -25.05 1.42
C VAL A 1097 -13.13 -23.61 1.77
N SER A 1098 -12.73 -22.84 0.76
CA SER A 1098 -12.53 -21.40 0.86
C SER A 1098 -13.60 -20.67 0.06
N VAL A 1099 -14.35 -19.79 0.71
CA VAL A 1099 -15.41 -19.01 0.08
C VAL A 1099 -15.04 -17.53 0.10
N VAL A 1100 -15.19 -16.85 -1.03
CA VAL A 1100 -15.11 -15.39 -1.12
C VAL A 1100 -16.51 -14.86 -1.44
N VAL A 1101 -17.01 -13.93 -0.63
CA VAL A 1101 -18.32 -13.30 -0.79
C VAL A 1101 -18.10 -11.84 -1.12
N GLY A 1102 -18.70 -11.36 -2.21
CA GLY A 1102 -18.55 -9.96 -2.60
C GLY A 1102 -19.36 -9.56 -3.82
N SER A 1103 -19.37 -8.25 -4.07
CA SER A 1103 -20.02 -7.67 -5.23
C SER A 1103 -19.35 -8.08 -6.54
N PRO A 1104 -20.11 -8.50 -7.58
CA PRO A 1104 -19.59 -8.73 -8.93
C PRO A 1104 -18.92 -7.50 -9.54
N ALA A 1105 -19.26 -6.30 -9.07
CA ALA A 1105 -18.62 -5.07 -9.56
C ALA A 1105 -17.15 -4.95 -9.11
N LEU A 1106 -16.69 -5.74 -8.13
CA LEU A 1106 -15.27 -5.83 -7.78
C LEU A 1106 -14.43 -6.49 -8.88
N LEU A 1107 -15.01 -7.34 -9.73
CA LEU A 1107 -14.35 -7.88 -10.92
C LEU A 1107 -14.29 -6.85 -12.07
N LYS A 1108 -14.93 -5.68 -11.88
CA LYS A 1108 -14.99 -4.62 -12.88
C LYS A 1108 -13.91 -3.55 -12.70
N VAL A 1109 -12.99 -3.75 -11.76
CA VAL A 1109 -11.88 -2.84 -11.47
C VAL A 1109 -11.09 -2.47 -12.72
N LEU A 1110 -10.59 -1.24 -12.73
CA LEU A 1110 -9.84 -0.64 -13.82
C LEU A 1110 -8.45 -0.28 -13.29
N CYS A 1111 -7.44 -1.04 -13.69
CA CYS A 1111 -6.06 -0.78 -13.29
C CYS A 1111 -5.44 0.31 -14.17
N THR A 1112 -4.78 1.29 -13.55
CA THR A 1112 -4.04 2.37 -14.23
C THR A 1112 -2.53 2.17 -14.14
N THR A 1113 -2.01 1.61 -13.05
CA THR A 1113 -0.58 1.36 -12.83
C THR A 1113 -0.23 -0.13 -12.97
N ALA A 1114 1.04 -0.45 -13.29
CA ALA A 1114 1.51 -1.84 -13.37
C ALA A 1114 1.24 -2.63 -12.09
N GLY A 1115 1.53 -2.06 -10.92
CA GLY A 1115 1.35 -2.70 -9.61
C GLY A 1115 -0.11 -3.04 -9.26
N GLN A 1116 -1.10 -2.37 -9.86
CA GLN A 1116 -2.52 -2.69 -9.63
C GLN A 1116 -2.98 -3.95 -10.35
N VAL A 1117 -2.33 -4.34 -11.46
CA VAL A 1117 -2.75 -5.50 -12.27
C VAL A 1117 -2.62 -6.81 -11.47
N PRO A 1118 -1.49 -7.12 -10.80
CA PRO A 1118 -1.37 -8.29 -9.94
C PRO A 1118 -2.41 -8.37 -8.82
N LEU A 1119 -2.76 -7.24 -8.21
CA LEU A 1119 -3.75 -7.18 -7.13
C LEU A 1119 -5.15 -7.59 -7.63
N ALA A 1120 -5.58 -7.02 -8.76
CA ALA A 1120 -6.85 -7.40 -9.39
C ALA A 1120 -6.84 -8.85 -9.92
N ASN A 1121 -5.69 -9.29 -10.42
CA ASN A 1121 -5.51 -10.63 -11.00
C ASN A 1121 -5.82 -11.72 -9.99
N ALA A 1122 -5.44 -11.58 -8.72
CA ALA A 1122 -5.68 -12.59 -7.69
C ALA A 1122 -7.18 -12.91 -7.51
N LEU A 1123 -8.04 -11.89 -7.45
CA LEU A 1123 -9.50 -12.09 -7.35
C LEU A 1123 -10.07 -12.67 -8.65
N CYS A 1124 -9.63 -12.18 -9.81
CA CYS A 1124 -10.06 -12.72 -11.11
C CYS A 1124 -9.68 -14.20 -11.22
N ARG A 1125 -8.47 -14.56 -10.82
CA ARG A 1125 -7.96 -15.93 -10.83
C ARG A 1125 -8.69 -16.83 -9.85
N PHE A 1126 -9.08 -16.32 -8.68
CA PHE A 1126 -9.90 -17.06 -7.72
C PHE A 1126 -11.25 -17.45 -8.34
N VAL A 1127 -11.89 -16.52 -9.06
CA VAL A 1127 -13.16 -16.78 -9.77
C VAL A 1127 -12.98 -17.74 -10.93
N GLU A 1128 -11.90 -17.64 -11.71
CA GLU A 1128 -11.58 -18.62 -12.76
C GLU A 1128 -11.35 -20.04 -12.23
N MET A 1129 -10.85 -20.15 -11.00
CA MET A 1129 -10.58 -21.43 -10.33
C MET A 1129 -11.72 -21.87 -9.38
N ASP A 1130 -12.88 -21.23 -9.45
CA ASP A 1130 -14.06 -21.65 -8.69
C ASP A 1130 -14.53 -23.03 -9.15
N THR A 1131 -14.27 -24.05 -8.34
CA THR A 1131 -14.63 -25.44 -8.64
C THR A 1131 -15.99 -25.85 -8.09
N LEU A 1132 -16.66 -24.99 -7.32
CA LEU A 1132 -17.85 -25.34 -6.55
C LEU A 1132 -19.14 -24.73 -7.13
N SER A 1133 -19.04 -23.63 -7.87
CA SER A 1133 -20.18 -22.97 -8.51
C SER A 1133 -20.70 -23.70 -9.76
N GLU A 1134 -19.84 -24.43 -10.49
CA GLU A 1134 -20.24 -25.19 -11.70
C GLU A 1134 -21.12 -26.42 -11.40
N GLY A 1135 -21.24 -26.82 -10.13
CA GLY A 1135 -21.99 -28.00 -9.69
C GLY A 1135 -23.40 -27.73 -9.13
N ARG A 1136 -23.89 -26.49 -9.18
CA ARG A 1136 -25.22 -26.09 -8.64
C ARG A 1136 -26.26 -25.80 -9.71
#